data_AF-A0A7X1H0G0-F1
#
_entry.id   AF-A0A7X1H0G0-F1
#
_cell.length_a   1.000
_cell.length_b   1.000
_cell.length_c   1.000
_cell.angle_alpha   90.00
_cell.angle_beta   90.00
_cell.angle_gamma   90.00
#
_symmetry.space_group_name_H-M   'P 1'
#
loop_
_entity.id
_entity.type
_entity.pdbx_description
1 polymer ?
#
loop_
_entity_poly.entity_id
_entity_poly.type
_entity_poly.pdbx_seq_one_letter_code
_entity_poly.pdbx_strand_id
1 'polypeptide(L)'
;MRKPRLPMPSSAHRPVKILAIDDEPVIRDSIAAYLEDSGFKVLQAGDGQQGLTLFREQTPDLVLLDLRMPEMDGLAFLEALRQEGSDTPVIVVSGTGMLQDAIEALRAGAHDFVTKPILDMAVLEHAIQNALERARLRQENNRYRQHLEEEIARRTADLTERTQELEKSNRKLQKEIGQRRQAEATLRRREEKFRELADLLPQPVFETHQDERFSFINRYGREILAGGDADLIDRMSVLDIFGTETHAQASVAIRQIMAGKGPVEFEAVVHRKDRTLFPAMVYASPIIRSGALIGMRGILFDLTAIRKAEAALRASEAQLRQENLRLRSSLKGVGRFGRIIGKSQPMQDVYQVILKAAASSANVIIYGESGTGKELVAQTIHKLSDRSRRPFVPVNCGAIPENLLESEFFGHKRGAFTGAHKDKPGFLAEADGGTLFLDEIGEINPNLQVKLLRAIEGGGYTPIGSNETIVPDIRIVAATNRNLTEEVRKGTLRDDFFYRIHIIPIHLPPLRSRREDIPLLIQHFLQSLSDADTLPVMPDHAIQAMMQRDWPGNVRELQNAVHRFITLNSVESTEVSSASPTPRPAIATPTIDTALSLKAAMAHYEKQYLRQMLDTHQWHRARVAGLLGIDRRTLFRKMKDHGL
;
A
#
# COMPACT_ATOMS: atom_id res chain seq x y z
N MET A 1 15.91 87.41 -5.07
CA MET A 1 15.44 87.56 -3.68
C MET A 1 14.39 88.68 -3.63
N ARG A 2 13.09 88.33 -3.65
CA ARG A 2 12.01 89.30 -3.46
C ARG A 2 11.58 89.23 -2.00
N LYS A 3 11.79 90.31 -1.24
CA LYS A 3 11.20 90.48 0.10
C LYS A 3 9.67 90.41 -0.03
N PRO A 4 8.96 89.70 0.84
CA PRO A 4 7.50 89.70 0.83
C PRO A 4 7.03 91.11 1.18
N ARG A 5 6.25 91.72 0.27
CA ARG A 5 5.49 92.94 0.56
C ARG A 5 4.45 92.60 1.61
N LEU A 6 4.59 93.18 2.80
CA LEU A 6 3.50 93.25 3.78
C LEU A 6 2.29 93.93 3.13
N PRO A 7 1.07 93.43 3.35
CA PRO A 7 -0.13 94.10 2.88
C PRO A 7 -0.23 95.46 3.58
N MET A 8 -0.12 96.54 2.81
CA MET A 8 -0.43 97.89 3.28
C MET A 8 -1.94 97.99 3.48
N PRO A 9 -2.46 98.23 4.70
CA PRO A 9 -3.82 98.73 4.84
C PRO A 9 -3.86 100.16 4.29
N SER A 10 -4.45 100.24 3.09
CA SER A 10 -5.02 101.39 2.40
C SER A 10 -5.56 102.50 3.32
N SER A 11 -4.96 103.68 3.19
CA SER A 11 -5.56 105.02 3.23
C SER A 11 -6.94 105.18 3.90
N ALA A 12 -6.90 105.50 5.19
CA ALA A 12 -7.82 106.42 5.86
C ALA A 12 -7.19 106.78 7.21
N HIS A 13 -6.03 107.45 7.19
CA HIS A 13 -5.49 107.96 8.46
C HIS A 13 -6.44 109.07 8.90
N ARG A 14 -7.26 108.78 9.93
CA ARG A 14 -7.94 109.84 10.67
C ARG A 14 -6.85 110.86 11.05
N PRO A 15 -7.10 112.17 10.89
CA PRO A 15 -6.13 113.17 11.30
C PRO A 15 -5.83 112.92 12.78
N VAL A 16 -4.55 112.72 13.09
CA VAL A 16 -4.09 112.45 14.45
C VAL A 16 -4.48 113.64 15.31
N LYS A 17 -5.28 113.39 16.34
CA LYS A 17 -5.79 114.42 17.24
C LYS A 17 -4.81 114.65 18.39
N ILE A 18 -4.29 115.85 18.52
CA ILE A 18 -3.42 116.26 19.63
C ILE A 18 -4.18 117.21 20.53
N LEU A 19 -4.26 116.93 21.83
CA LEU A 19 -4.84 117.83 22.80
C LEU A 19 -3.73 118.65 23.45
N ALA A 20 -3.65 119.95 23.17
CA ALA A 20 -2.73 120.89 23.77
C ALA A 20 -3.39 121.65 24.93
N ILE A 21 -2.84 121.49 26.13
CA ILE A 21 -3.35 122.06 27.38
C ILE A 21 -2.25 122.96 27.96
N ASP A 22 -2.49 124.27 27.96
CA ASP A 22 -1.54 125.29 28.41
C ASP A 22 -2.32 126.55 28.81
N ASP A 23 -2.00 127.18 29.93
CA ASP A 23 -2.74 128.36 30.43
C ASP A 23 -2.34 129.65 29.72
N GLU A 24 -1.13 129.69 29.12
CA GLU A 24 -0.65 130.81 28.33
C GLU A 24 -1.23 130.75 26.91
N PRO A 25 -2.18 131.65 26.53
CA PRO A 25 -2.82 131.59 25.21
C PRO A 25 -1.83 131.75 24.07
N VAL A 26 -0.78 132.57 24.27
CA VAL A 26 0.27 132.79 23.27
C VAL A 26 1.04 131.50 22.95
N ILE A 27 1.36 130.70 23.97
CA ILE A 27 2.10 129.43 23.80
C ILE A 27 1.18 128.39 23.17
N ARG A 28 -0.06 128.27 23.68
CA ARG A 28 -1.06 127.33 23.17
C ARG A 28 -1.39 127.57 21.69
N ASP A 29 -1.63 128.82 21.30
CA ASP A 29 -1.91 129.21 19.91
C ASP A 29 -0.70 128.95 19.00
N SER A 30 0.52 129.18 19.50
CA SER A 30 1.76 128.93 18.74
C SER A 30 2.00 127.43 18.50
N ILE A 31 1.80 126.60 19.53
CA ILE A 31 1.88 125.13 19.42
C ILE A 31 0.80 124.61 18.49
N ALA A 32 -0.43 125.13 18.62
CA ALA A 32 -1.55 124.71 17.77
C ALA A 32 -1.30 125.04 16.30
N ALA A 33 -0.92 126.28 15.99
CA ALA A 33 -0.64 126.71 14.62
C ALA A 33 0.46 125.87 13.96
N TYR A 34 1.55 125.60 14.69
CA TYR A 34 2.66 124.79 14.16
C TYR A 34 2.24 123.33 13.91
N LEU A 35 1.55 122.70 14.86
CA LEU A 35 1.14 121.31 14.71
C LEU A 35 0.02 121.13 13.67
N GLU A 36 -0.86 122.11 13.51
CA GLU A 36 -1.84 122.14 12.43
C GLU A 36 -1.16 122.24 11.06
N ASP A 37 -0.12 123.07 10.91
CA ASP A 37 0.72 123.14 9.71
C ASP A 37 1.45 121.82 9.43
N SER A 38 1.89 121.10 10.48
CA SER A 38 2.46 119.75 10.38
C SER A 38 1.40 118.66 10.11
N GLY A 39 0.12 119.02 9.94
CA GLY A 39 -0.96 118.12 9.52
C GLY A 39 -1.69 117.39 10.66
N PHE A 40 -1.47 117.79 11.91
CA PHE A 40 -2.22 117.28 13.06
C PHE A 40 -3.54 118.05 13.24
N LYS A 41 -4.53 117.42 13.87
CA LYS A 41 -5.74 118.12 14.34
C LYS A 41 -5.52 118.51 15.80
N VAL A 42 -5.40 119.80 16.10
CA VAL A 42 -5.15 120.26 17.47
C VAL A 42 -6.45 120.61 18.18
N LEU A 43 -6.62 120.10 19.39
CA LEU A 43 -7.64 120.48 20.35
C LEU A 43 -6.95 121.33 21.40
N GLN A 44 -7.51 122.47 21.76
CA GLN A 44 -6.89 123.41 22.72
C GLN A 44 -7.70 123.49 24.01
N ALA A 45 -7.01 123.52 25.16
CA ALA A 45 -7.59 123.76 26.47
C ALA A 45 -6.72 124.74 27.28
N GLY A 46 -7.35 125.62 28.05
CA GLY A 46 -6.67 126.61 28.90
C GLY A 46 -6.32 126.10 30.31
N ASP A 47 -6.87 124.97 30.72
CA ASP A 47 -6.65 124.36 32.03
C ASP A 47 -6.88 122.84 31.97
N GLY A 48 -6.45 122.13 33.02
CA GLY A 48 -6.57 120.67 33.09
C GLY A 48 -8.02 120.16 33.11
N GLN A 49 -8.99 120.92 33.64
CA GLN A 49 -10.39 120.51 33.75
C GLN A 49 -11.09 120.56 32.39
N GLN A 50 -10.86 121.64 31.63
CA GLN A 50 -11.26 121.77 30.24
C GLN A 50 -10.57 120.71 29.38
N GLY A 51 -9.28 120.47 29.62
CA GLY A 51 -8.50 119.44 28.95
C GLY A 51 -9.10 118.04 29.16
N LEU A 52 -9.45 117.68 30.39
CA LEU A 52 -9.99 116.34 30.70
C LEU A 52 -11.37 116.13 30.10
N THR A 53 -12.18 117.19 30.03
CA THR A 53 -13.48 117.18 29.34
C THR A 53 -13.29 116.89 27.85
N LEU A 54 -12.39 117.62 27.18
CA LEU A 54 -12.07 117.41 25.76
C LEU A 54 -11.44 116.04 25.50
N PHE A 55 -10.63 115.53 26.43
CA PHE A 55 -10.03 114.20 26.33
C PHE A 55 -11.10 113.10 26.22
N ARG A 56 -12.10 113.14 27.11
CA ARG A 56 -13.19 112.15 27.15
C ARG A 56 -14.13 112.25 25.96
N GLU A 57 -14.41 113.48 25.49
CA GLU A 57 -15.33 113.71 24.37
C GLU A 57 -14.72 113.38 23.00
N GLN A 58 -13.45 113.76 22.80
CA GLN A 58 -12.83 113.72 21.47
C GLN A 58 -11.81 112.60 21.30
N THR A 59 -11.43 111.92 22.39
CA THR A 59 -10.45 110.82 22.46
C THR A 59 -9.19 111.15 21.63
N PRO A 60 -8.36 112.09 22.09
CA PRO A 60 -7.15 112.47 21.38
C PRO A 60 -6.17 111.29 21.29
N ASP A 61 -5.34 111.30 20.25
CA ASP A 61 -4.29 110.31 20.04
C ASP A 61 -3.01 110.62 20.84
N LEU A 62 -2.84 111.88 21.27
CA LEU A 62 -1.74 112.34 22.13
C LEU A 62 -2.16 113.60 22.90
N VAL A 63 -1.61 113.79 24.10
CA VAL A 63 -1.83 115.01 24.91
C VAL A 63 -0.50 115.76 25.09
N LEU A 64 -0.49 117.06 24.83
CA LEU A 64 0.55 118.00 25.25
C LEU A 64 0.05 118.76 26.46
N LEU A 65 0.80 118.72 27.56
CA LEU A 65 0.30 119.15 28.86
C LEU A 65 1.29 120.07 29.57
N ASP A 66 0.89 121.30 29.87
CA ASP A 66 1.61 122.13 30.83
C ASP A 66 1.43 121.59 32.26
N LEU A 67 2.48 121.70 33.09
CA LEU A 67 2.42 121.33 34.50
C LEU A 67 1.78 122.39 35.38
N ARG A 68 1.98 123.68 35.07
CA ARG A 68 1.56 124.79 35.94
C ARG A 68 0.40 125.53 35.29
N MET A 69 -0.82 125.19 35.69
CA MET A 69 -2.04 125.82 35.17
C MET A 69 -3.00 126.14 36.33
N PRO A 70 -3.88 127.15 36.19
CA PRO A 70 -4.93 127.43 37.16
C PRO A 70 -5.98 126.30 37.19
N GLU A 71 -6.74 126.24 38.28
CA GLU A 71 -7.76 125.21 38.56
C GLU A 71 -7.22 123.79 38.73
N MET A 72 -6.98 123.05 37.63
CA MET A 72 -6.42 121.70 37.63
C MET A 72 -5.03 121.72 37.01
N ASP A 73 -4.03 121.37 37.81
CA ASP A 73 -2.63 121.31 37.37
C ASP A 73 -2.34 120.04 36.53
N GLY A 74 -1.17 120.02 35.88
CA GLY A 74 -0.82 118.92 34.97
C GLY A 74 -0.59 117.57 35.66
N LEU A 75 -0.17 117.56 36.93
CA LEU A 75 -0.01 116.30 37.67
C LEU A 75 -1.38 115.69 38.02
N ALA A 76 -2.34 116.50 38.46
CA ALA A 76 -3.71 116.06 38.70
C ALA A 76 -4.38 115.52 37.43
N PHE A 77 -4.09 116.12 36.27
CA PHE A 77 -4.55 115.61 34.97
C PHE A 77 -3.96 114.23 34.61
N LEU A 78 -2.65 114.04 34.79
CA LEU A 78 -1.98 112.75 34.55
C LEU A 78 -2.52 111.64 35.45
N GLU A 79 -2.76 111.92 36.73
CA GLU A 79 -3.35 110.97 37.66
C GLU A 79 -4.76 110.56 37.24
N ALA A 80 -5.59 111.52 36.80
CA ALA A 80 -6.93 111.25 36.30
C ALA A 80 -6.91 110.30 35.08
N LEU A 81 -6.03 110.54 34.10
CA LEU A 81 -5.90 109.67 32.93
C LEU A 81 -5.44 108.26 33.29
N ARG A 82 -4.52 108.13 34.26
CA ARG A 82 -4.03 106.84 34.73
C ARG A 82 -5.12 106.05 35.45
N GLN A 83 -5.95 106.70 36.27
CA GLN A 83 -7.08 106.05 36.94
C GLN A 83 -8.14 105.55 35.95
N GLU A 84 -8.31 106.25 34.82
CA GLU A 84 -9.19 105.82 33.72
C GLU A 84 -8.60 104.67 32.86
N GLY A 85 -7.36 104.24 33.14
CA GLY A 85 -6.69 103.17 32.39
C GLY A 85 -6.38 103.56 30.95
N SER A 86 -6.22 104.86 30.67
CA SER A 86 -5.91 105.36 29.35
C SER A 86 -4.45 105.07 28.98
N ASP A 87 -4.23 104.47 27.81
CA ASP A 87 -2.91 104.25 27.21
C ASP A 87 -2.48 105.41 26.29
N THR A 88 -3.21 106.53 26.31
CA THR A 88 -2.91 107.67 25.43
C THR A 88 -1.60 108.33 25.86
N PRO A 89 -0.60 108.50 24.97
CA PRO A 89 0.66 109.12 25.32
C PRO A 89 0.46 110.59 25.71
N VAL A 90 1.05 110.99 26.83
CA VAL A 90 1.07 112.39 27.31
C VAL A 90 2.50 112.91 27.28
N ILE A 91 2.75 114.01 26.57
CA ILE A 91 4.02 114.73 26.60
C ILE A 91 3.83 115.97 27.45
N VAL A 92 4.67 116.12 28.45
CA VAL A 92 4.60 117.23 29.39
C VAL A 92 5.47 118.39 28.92
N VAL A 93 4.96 119.62 28.97
CA VAL A 93 5.68 120.85 28.60
C VAL A 93 5.91 121.67 29.88
N SER A 94 7.15 122.02 30.25
CA SER A 94 7.47 122.64 31.55
C SER A 94 8.50 123.77 31.49
N GLY A 95 8.35 124.82 32.33
CA GLY A 95 9.23 126.00 32.43
C GLY A 95 10.69 125.75 32.85
N THR A 96 11.61 126.68 32.52
CA THR A 96 13.01 126.64 32.99
C THR A 96 13.07 126.71 34.51
N GLY A 97 13.44 125.62 35.21
CA GLY A 97 13.67 125.73 36.65
C GLY A 97 13.94 124.48 37.50
N MET A 98 13.36 123.28 37.25
CA MET A 98 13.61 122.10 38.13
C MET A 98 13.50 120.74 37.39
N LEU A 99 14.57 119.94 37.40
CA LEU A 99 14.58 118.53 36.93
C LEU A 99 13.54 117.64 37.66
N GLN A 100 13.15 118.04 38.87
CA GLN A 100 12.20 117.32 39.71
C GLN A 100 10.80 117.23 39.06
N ASP A 101 10.30 118.31 38.48
CA ASP A 101 8.98 118.37 37.84
C ASP A 101 8.87 117.38 36.65
N ALA A 102 9.94 117.24 35.86
CA ALA A 102 10.02 116.27 34.75
C ALA A 102 10.06 114.81 35.25
N ILE A 103 10.76 114.55 36.36
CA ILE A 103 10.81 113.22 36.98
C ILE A 103 9.44 112.85 37.56
N GLU A 104 8.75 113.79 38.19
CA GLU A 104 7.41 113.60 38.74
C GLU A 104 6.39 113.31 37.64
N ALA A 105 6.42 114.06 36.54
CA ALA A 105 5.61 113.81 35.35
C ALA A 105 5.80 112.39 34.78
N LEU A 106 7.06 111.95 34.59
CA LEU A 106 7.35 110.60 34.08
C LEU A 106 6.90 109.50 35.06
N ARG A 107 7.03 109.72 36.37
CA ARG A 107 6.52 108.78 37.40
C ARG A 107 4.98 108.75 37.44
N ALA A 108 4.33 109.88 37.18
CA ALA A 108 2.88 110.00 37.12
C ALA A 108 2.29 109.33 35.87
N GLY A 109 3.09 109.13 34.82
CA GLY A 109 2.71 108.38 33.62
C GLY A 109 2.89 109.13 32.30
N ALA A 110 3.55 110.28 32.31
CA ALA A 110 3.93 110.96 31.07
C ALA A 110 4.84 110.08 30.20
N HIS A 111 4.63 110.13 28.89
CA HIS A 111 5.44 109.44 27.89
C HIS A 111 6.82 110.09 27.74
N ASP A 112 6.84 111.42 27.71
CA ASP A 112 8.04 112.22 27.53
C ASP A 112 7.82 113.63 28.10
N PHE A 113 8.86 114.46 28.14
CA PHE A 113 8.76 115.86 28.52
C PHE A 113 9.57 116.79 27.61
N VAL A 114 9.15 118.04 27.50
CA VAL A 114 9.80 119.12 26.74
C VAL A 114 9.89 120.38 27.60
N THR A 115 11.01 121.10 27.56
CA THR A 115 11.25 122.31 28.37
C THR A 115 10.87 123.60 27.61
N LYS A 116 10.13 124.52 28.24
CA LYS A 116 9.91 125.91 27.81
C LYS A 116 11.15 126.77 28.14
N PRO A 117 11.45 127.83 27.35
CA PRO A 117 10.80 128.19 26.09
C PRO A 117 11.09 127.11 25.03
N ILE A 118 10.08 126.74 24.25
CA ILE A 118 10.24 125.80 23.13
C ILE A 118 11.01 126.55 22.04
N LEU A 119 12.34 126.50 22.13
CA LEU A 119 13.25 127.20 21.22
C LEU A 119 13.33 126.51 19.85
N ASP A 120 12.94 125.22 19.79
CA ASP A 120 12.95 124.40 18.58
C ASP A 120 11.70 123.51 18.52
N MET A 121 10.78 123.85 17.60
CA MET A 121 9.52 123.11 17.41
C MET A 121 9.76 121.71 16.78
N ALA A 122 10.91 121.47 16.14
CA ALA A 122 11.25 120.16 15.58
C ALA A 122 11.49 119.11 16.68
N VAL A 123 11.98 119.53 17.85
CA VAL A 123 12.16 118.65 19.02
C VAL A 123 10.81 118.16 19.55
N LEU A 124 9.82 119.06 19.63
CA LEU A 124 8.46 118.72 20.03
C LEU A 124 7.80 117.76 19.02
N GLU A 125 7.92 118.03 17.72
CA GLU A 125 7.39 117.15 16.69
C GLU A 125 8.01 115.74 16.74
N HIS A 126 9.33 115.64 16.96
CA HIS A 126 10.00 114.35 17.10
C HIS A 126 9.49 113.56 18.31
N ALA A 127 9.29 114.22 19.46
CA ALA A 127 8.74 113.59 20.66
C ALA A 127 7.31 113.07 20.41
N ILE A 128 6.47 113.85 19.72
CA ILE A 128 5.11 113.47 19.32
C ILE A 128 5.14 112.23 18.41
N GLN A 129 5.96 112.25 17.36
CA GLN A 129 6.08 111.14 16.41
C GLN A 129 6.53 109.84 17.09
N ASN A 130 7.56 109.91 17.94
CA ASN A 130 8.04 108.76 18.71
C ASN A 130 6.97 108.18 19.64
N ALA A 131 6.20 109.04 20.31
CA ALA A 131 5.16 108.63 21.23
C ALA A 131 4.01 107.91 20.52
N LEU A 132 3.56 108.44 19.39
CA LEU A 132 2.52 107.84 18.54
C LEU A 132 2.98 106.50 17.92
N GLU A 133 4.21 106.42 17.44
CA GLU A 133 4.77 105.19 16.84
C GLU A 133 4.81 104.05 17.87
N ARG A 134 5.27 104.33 19.09
CA ARG A 134 5.31 103.34 20.18
C ARG A 134 3.92 102.84 20.58
N ALA A 135 2.93 103.74 20.64
CA ALA A 135 1.55 103.36 20.95
C ALA A 135 0.99 102.42 19.87
N ARG A 136 1.21 102.75 18.59
CA ARG A 136 0.81 101.91 17.45
C ARG A 136 1.44 100.53 17.49
N LEU A 137 2.77 100.45 17.69
CA LEU A 137 3.50 99.17 17.73
C LEU A 137 3.00 98.25 18.86
N ARG A 138 2.66 98.81 20.03
CA ARG A 138 2.06 98.04 21.14
C ARG A 138 0.70 97.47 20.75
N GLN A 139 -0.16 98.27 20.12
CA GLN A 139 -1.48 97.83 19.68
C GLN A 139 -1.39 96.70 18.62
N GLU A 140 -0.49 96.85 17.63
CA GLU A 140 -0.27 95.82 16.61
C GLU A 140 0.28 94.52 17.23
N ASN A 141 1.22 94.61 18.18
CA ASN A 141 1.77 93.42 18.85
C ASN A 141 0.70 92.64 19.63
N ASN A 142 -0.16 93.34 20.37
CA ASN A 142 -1.26 92.72 21.12
C ASN A 142 -2.22 91.98 20.18
N ARG A 143 -2.55 92.59 19.03
CA ARG A 143 -3.41 91.95 18.02
C ARG A 143 -2.77 90.70 17.42
N TYR A 144 -1.48 90.75 17.09
CA TYR A 144 -0.78 89.57 16.56
C TYR A 144 -0.69 88.43 17.57
N ARG A 145 -0.46 88.74 18.85
CA ARG A 145 -0.43 87.73 19.93
C ARG A 145 -1.75 87.00 20.05
N GLN A 146 -2.87 87.74 20.10
CA GLN A 146 -4.21 87.15 20.18
C GLN A 146 -4.50 86.21 19.00
N HIS A 147 -4.23 86.66 17.77
CA HIS A 147 -4.42 85.82 16.58
C HIS A 147 -3.57 84.54 16.63
N LEU A 148 -2.31 84.64 17.09
CA LEU A 148 -1.41 83.48 17.17
C LEU A 148 -1.86 82.48 18.24
N GLU A 149 -2.33 82.96 19.39
CA GLU A 149 -2.89 82.11 20.45
C GLU A 149 -4.13 81.34 19.97
N GLU A 150 -5.03 82.00 19.24
CA GLU A 150 -6.20 81.36 18.64
C GLU A 150 -5.81 80.28 17.61
N GLU A 151 -4.84 80.59 16.73
CA GLU A 151 -4.41 79.63 15.71
C GLU A 151 -3.66 78.42 16.31
N ILE A 152 -2.83 78.64 17.33
CA ILE A 152 -2.18 77.55 18.08
C ILE A 152 -3.24 76.68 18.74
N ALA A 153 -4.19 77.27 19.48
CA ALA A 153 -5.24 76.52 20.16
C ALA A 153 -6.04 75.64 19.17
N ARG A 154 -6.41 76.21 18.00
CA ARG A 154 -7.12 75.48 16.95
C ARG A 154 -6.30 74.32 16.38
N ARG A 155 -5.02 74.53 16.06
CA ARG A 155 -4.15 73.45 15.51
C ARG A 155 -3.85 72.38 16.54
N THR A 156 -3.68 72.74 17.80
CA THR A 156 -3.46 71.77 18.89
C THR A 156 -4.68 70.88 19.09
N ALA A 157 -5.90 71.43 18.99
CA ALA A 157 -7.14 70.65 19.04
C ALA A 157 -7.25 69.65 17.87
N ASP A 158 -7.02 70.09 16.63
CA ASP A 158 -7.06 69.21 15.45
C ASP A 158 -6.01 68.09 15.52
N LEU A 159 -4.78 68.41 15.94
CA LEU A 159 -3.71 67.42 16.13
C LEU A 159 -4.07 66.39 17.21
N THR A 160 -4.69 66.81 18.32
CA THR A 160 -5.07 65.89 19.39
C THR A 160 -6.19 64.95 18.96
N GLU A 161 -7.20 65.45 18.27
CA GLU A 161 -8.26 64.61 17.68
C GLU A 161 -7.68 63.57 16.72
N ARG A 162 -6.83 64.01 15.78
CA ARG A 162 -6.22 63.13 14.78
C ARG A 162 -5.28 62.10 15.39
N THR A 163 -4.59 62.46 16.48
CA THR A 163 -3.75 61.52 17.23
C THR A 163 -4.60 60.43 17.89
N GLN A 164 -5.74 60.79 18.49
CA GLN A 164 -6.67 59.83 19.08
C GLN A 164 -7.27 58.86 18.04
N GLU A 165 -7.63 59.37 16.86
CA GLU A 165 -8.12 58.53 15.75
C GLU A 165 -7.05 57.54 15.28
N LEU A 166 -5.81 58.01 15.11
CA LEU A 166 -4.68 57.17 14.72
C LEU A 166 -4.39 56.11 15.78
N GLU A 167 -4.40 56.44 17.07
CA GLU A 167 -4.24 55.46 18.14
C GLU A 167 -5.34 54.39 18.11
N LYS A 168 -6.59 54.78 17.90
CA LYS A 168 -7.72 53.85 17.81
C LYS A 168 -7.56 52.90 16.61
N SER A 169 -7.17 53.43 15.46
CA SER A 169 -6.90 52.65 14.25
C SER A 169 -5.73 51.68 14.45
N ASN A 170 -4.64 52.15 15.06
CA ASN A 170 -3.45 51.36 15.34
C ASN A 170 -3.77 50.19 16.30
N ARG A 171 -4.53 50.44 17.38
CA ARG A 171 -5.00 49.38 18.28
C ARG A 171 -5.84 48.31 17.55
N LYS A 172 -6.70 48.72 16.61
CA LYS A 172 -7.48 47.78 15.78
C LYS A 172 -6.58 46.91 14.89
N LEU A 173 -5.63 47.54 14.18
CA LEU A 173 -4.68 46.82 13.33
C LEU A 173 -3.80 45.85 14.13
N GLN A 174 -3.32 46.25 15.30
CA GLN A 174 -2.55 45.36 16.17
C GLN A 174 -3.35 44.11 16.58
N LYS A 175 -4.65 44.26 16.85
CA LYS A 175 -5.54 43.12 17.15
C LYS A 175 -5.70 42.20 15.95
N GLU A 176 -5.94 42.74 14.75
CA GLU A 176 -6.07 41.96 13.51
C GLU A 176 -4.76 41.22 13.16
N ILE A 177 -3.61 41.88 13.30
CA ILE A 177 -2.29 41.26 13.12
C ILE A 177 -2.08 40.12 14.13
N GLY A 178 -2.46 40.33 15.40
CA GLY A 178 -2.42 39.30 16.42
C GLY A 178 -3.25 38.06 16.07
N GLN A 179 -4.49 38.27 15.61
CA GLN A 179 -5.37 37.19 15.16
C GLN A 179 -4.80 36.43 13.96
N ARG A 180 -4.26 37.15 12.97
CA ARG A 180 -3.66 36.54 11.78
C ARG A 180 -2.42 35.71 12.13
N ARG A 181 -1.55 36.22 13.00
CA ARG A 181 -0.39 35.47 13.51
C ARG A 181 -0.79 34.20 14.26
N GLN A 182 -1.83 34.27 15.09
CA GLN A 182 -2.35 33.08 15.79
C GLN A 182 -2.94 32.05 14.82
N ALA A 183 -3.69 32.48 13.82
CA ALA A 183 -4.24 31.60 12.78
C ALA A 183 -3.12 30.92 11.98
N GLU A 184 -2.10 31.69 11.57
CA GLU A 184 -0.94 31.18 10.83
C GLU A 184 -0.12 30.19 11.68
N ALA A 185 0.14 30.50 12.95
CA ALA A 185 0.79 29.57 13.88
C ALA A 185 0.00 28.27 14.07
N THR A 186 -1.33 28.36 14.15
CA THR A 186 -2.21 27.19 14.27
C THR A 186 -2.17 26.33 13.01
N LEU A 187 -2.22 26.95 11.83
CA LEU A 187 -2.12 26.26 10.55
C LEU A 187 -0.76 25.56 10.42
N ARG A 188 0.34 26.28 10.69
CA ARG A 188 1.70 25.74 10.68
C ARG A 188 1.83 24.53 11.61
N ARG A 189 1.29 24.62 12.83
CA ARG A 189 1.30 23.50 13.78
C ARG A 189 0.51 22.28 13.28
N ARG A 190 -0.61 22.49 12.56
CA ARG A 190 -1.39 21.41 11.93
C ARG A 190 -0.62 20.77 10.78
N GLU A 191 0.03 21.58 9.93
CA GLU A 191 0.86 21.10 8.82
C GLU A 191 2.08 20.31 9.32
N GLU A 192 2.77 20.81 10.36
CA GLU A 192 3.89 20.12 11.01
C GLU A 192 3.43 18.78 11.59
N LYS A 193 2.32 18.75 12.34
CA LYS A 193 1.76 17.50 12.89
C LYS A 193 1.35 16.51 11.80
N PHE A 194 0.77 16.98 10.69
CA PHE A 194 0.42 16.11 9.57
C PHE A 194 1.67 15.52 8.91
N ARG A 195 2.73 16.33 8.75
CA ARG A 195 4.01 15.87 8.20
C ARG A 195 4.67 14.84 9.11
N GLU A 196 4.69 15.08 10.42
CA GLU A 196 5.17 14.12 11.42
C GLU A 196 4.43 12.78 11.34
N LEU A 197 3.09 12.81 11.27
CA LEU A 197 2.28 11.60 11.14
C LEU A 197 2.54 10.86 9.83
N ALA A 198 2.73 11.58 8.72
CA ALA A 198 3.05 10.99 7.43
C ALA A 198 4.47 10.38 7.41
N ASP A 199 5.41 10.95 8.17
CA ASP A 199 6.79 10.43 8.32
C ASP A 199 6.84 9.14 9.15
N LEU A 200 5.81 8.84 9.96
CA LEU A 200 5.69 7.54 10.64
C LEU A 200 5.35 6.39 9.68
N LEU A 201 4.81 6.68 8.48
CA LEU A 201 4.48 5.66 7.50
C LEU A 201 5.75 5.21 6.76
N PRO A 202 6.11 3.92 6.80
CA PRO A 202 7.26 3.38 6.07
C PRO A 202 6.95 3.15 4.58
N GLN A 203 6.07 3.97 3.99
CA GLN A 203 5.66 3.91 2.59
C GLN A 203 5.72 5.32 1.99
N PRO A 204 6.14 5.51 0.72
CA PRO A 204 6.06 6.82 0.08
C PRO A 204 4.62 7.29 -0.01
N VAL A 205 4.35 8.48 0.56
CA VAL A 205 3.06 9.15 0.46
C VAL A 205 3.21 10.34 -0.47
N PHE A 206 2.33 10.43 -1.47
CA PHE A 206 2.41 11.44 -2.50
C PHE A 206 1.08 12.14 -2.76
N GLU A 207 1.16 13.34 -3.31
CA GLU A 207 0.03 14.04 -3.91
C GLU A 207 0.44 14.64 -5.24
N THR A 208 -0.55 14.89 -6.10
CA THR A 208 -0.33 15.61 -7.35
C THR A 208 -1.20 16.85 -7.38
N HIS A 209 -0.69 17.90 -8.01
CA HIS A 209 -1.42 19.13 -8.24
C HIS A 209 -2.12 19.10 -9.62
N GLN A 210 -3.00 20.08 -9.88
CA GLN A 210 -3.73 20.18 -11.15
C GLN A 210 -2.82 20.29 -12.38
N ASP A 211 -1.59 20.81 -12.22
CA ASP A 211 -0.60 20.94 -13.28
C ASP A 211 0.21 19.64 -13.53
N GLU A 212 -0.32 18.49 -13.10
CA GLU A 212 0.31 17.16 -13.19
C GLU A 212 1.68 17.04 -12.49
N ARG A 213 2.06 18.02 -11.68
CA ARG A 213 3.27 17.95 -10.84
C ARG A 213 3.05 17.01 -9.67
N PHE A 214 4.07 16.20 -9.42
CA PHE A 214 4.07 15.20 -8.38
C PHE A 214 4.87 15.69 -7.16
N SER A 215 4.34 15.55 -5.95
CA SER A 215 5.03 15.91 -4.71
C SER A 215 4.91 14.83 -3.65
N PHE A 216 5.97 14.65 -2.86
CA PHE A 216 6.00 13.69 -1.74
C PHE A 216 5.70 14.39 -0.43
N ILE A 217 4.70 13.90 0.29
CA ILE A 217 4.28 14.41 1.59
C ILE A 217 5.31 14.02 2.66
N ASN A 218 5.73 12.74 2.68
CA ASN A 218 6.65 12.22 3.69
C ASN A 218 8.10 12.15 3.19
N ARG A 219 9.03 12.15 4.16
CA ARG A 219 10.47 12.08 3.97
C ARG A 219 10.89 10.77 3.32
N TYR A 220 10.26 9.66 3.71
CA TYR A 220 10.56 8.34 3.19
C TYR A 220 10.38 8.28 1.66
N GLY A 221 9.30 8.86 1.12
CA GLY A 221 9.08 8.94 -0.32
C GLY A 221 10.16 9.75 -1.05
N ARG A 222 10.56 10.89 -0.47
CA ARG A 222 11.64 11.73 -1.02
C ARG A 222 12.99 11.00 -1.05
N GLU A 223 13.30 10.22 -0.04
CA GLU A 223 14.57 9.48 0.06
C GLU A 223 14.64 8.30 -0.92
N ILE A 224 13.57 7.52 -1.05
CA ILE A 224 13.57 6.33 -1.92
C ILE A 224 13.52 6.68 -3.40
N LEU A 225 12.69 7.66 -3.78
CA LEU A 225 12.38 7.92 -5.19
C LEU A 225 13.22 9.08 -5.75
N ALA A 226 13.52 10.10 -4.95
CA ALA A 226 14.31 11.26 -5.38
C ALA A 226 15.66 11.40 -4.67
N GLY A 227 15.98 10.52 -3.72
CA GLY A 227 17.26 10.55 -3.03
C GLY A 227 17.54 11.79 -2.19
N GLY A 228 16.48 12.52 -1.80
CA GLY A 228 16.57 13.79 -1.06
C GLY A 228 16.74 15.04 -1.92
N ASP A 229 16.78 14.93 -3.25
CA ASP A 229 16.86 16.08 -4.16
C ASP A 229 15.45 16.67 -4.38
N ALA A 230 15.18 17.80 -3.73
CA ALA A 230 13.88 18.48 -3.80
C ALA A 230 13.60 19.07 -5.19
N ASP A 231 14.65 19.51 -5.91
CA ASP A 231 14.51 20.15 -7.23
C ASP A 231 14.18 19.13 -8.33
N LEU A 232 14.53 17.86 -8.12
CA LEU A 232 14.21 16.77 -9.03
C LEU A 232 12.70 16.42 -8.98
N ILE A 233 12.10 16.45 -7.79
CA ILE A 233 10.68 16.10 -7.57
C ILE A 233 9.76 17.10 -8.28
N ASP A 234 10.03 18.40 -8.16
CA ASP A 234 9.20 19.47 -8.72
C ASP A 234 9.20 19.53 -10.26
N ARG A 235 10.10 18.79 -10.91
CA ARG A 235 10.27 18.73 -12.37
C ARG A 235 9.79 17.42 -13.00
N MET A 236 9.45 16.41 -12.20
CA MET A 236 9.03 15.10 -12.70
C MET A 236 7.52 15.06 -12.98
N SER A 237 7.16 14.46 -14.11
CA SER A 237 5.78 14.04 -14.36
C SER A 237 5.45 12.82 -13.49
N VAL A 238 4.16 12.62 -13.20
CA VAL A 238 3.67 11.42 -12.48
C VAL A 238 4.12 10.13 -13.17
N LEU A 239 4.24 10.13 -14.51
CA LEU A 239 4.60 8.95 -15.30
C LEU A 239 6.10 8.62 -15.22
N ASP A 240 6.96 9.60 -14.93
CA ASP A 240 8.42 9.42 -14.87
C ASP A 240 8.84 8.52 -13.69
N ILE A 241 7.95 8.37 -12.71
CA ILE A 241 8.15 7.53 -11.53
C ILE A 241 7.96 6.05 -11.86
N PHE A 242 7.11 5.74 -12.86
CA PHE A 242 6.80 4.38 -13.25
C PHE A 242 7.73 3.88 -14.35
N GLY A 243 8.07 2.60 -14.31
CA GLY A 243 8.73 1.91 -15.40
C GLY A 243 7.83 1.87 -16.63
N THR A 244 8.45 1.98 -17.81
CA THR A 244 7.77 2.04 -19.12
C THR A 244 6.78 0.89 -19.35
N GLU A 245 7.09 -0.29 -18.83
CA GLU A 245 6.22 -1.49 -18.86
C GLU A 245 4.86 -1.32 -18.17
N THR A 246 4.75 -0.40 -17.20
CA THR A 246 3.50 -0.15 -16.45
C THR A 246 2.85 1.20 -16.76
N HIS A 247 3.41 1.97 -17.70
CA HIS A 247 2.88 3.29 -18.11
C HIS A 247 1.43 3.22 -18.59
N ALA A 248 1.06 2.18 -19.36
CA ALA A 248 -0.30 2.03 -19.86
C ALA A 248 -1.32 1.85 -18.73
N GLN A 249 -1.03 0.98 -17.75
CA GLN A 249 -1.88 0.77 -16.58
C GLN A 249 -1.95 2.01 -15.71
N ALA A 250 -0.80 2.64 -15.40
CA ALA A 250 -0.74 3.87 -14.64
C ALA A 250 -1.56 4.99 -15.30
N SER A 251 -1.46 5.15 -16.62
CA SER A 251 -2.23 6.17 -17.36
C SER A 251 -3.74 5.93 -17.32
N VAL A 252 -4.19 4.68 -17.30
CA VAL A 252 -5.62 4.35 -17.14
C VAL A 252 -6.08 4.69 -15.72
N ALA A 253 -5.32 4.28 -14.70
CA ALA A 253 -5.63 4.55 -13.31
C ALA A 253 -5.67 6.05 -13.00
N ILE A 254 -4.67 6.81 -13.46
CA ILE A 254 -4.61 8.27 -13.30
C ILE A 254 -5.83 8.93 -13.95
N ARG A 255 -6.20 8.54 -15.18
CA ARG A 255 -7.41 9.10 -15.83
C ARG A 255 -8.69 8.81 -15.08
N GLN A 256 -8.83 7.63 -14.47
CA GLN A 256 -10.00 7.31 -13.65
C GLN A 256 -10.06 8.18 -12.39
N ILE A 257 -8.93 8.35 -11.70
CA ILE A 257 -8.84 9.20 -10.51
C ILE A 257 -9.12 10.66 -10.89
N MET A 258 -8.56 11.14 -12.00
CA MET A 258 -8.78 12.49 -12.50
C MET A 258 -10.20 12.72 -13.07
N ALA A 259 -10.97 11.65 -13.27
CA ALA A 259 -12.41 11.73 -13.54
C ALA A 259 -13.25 11.71 -12.24
N GLY A 260 -12.61 11.78 -11.07
CA GLY A 260 -13.26 11.72 -9.76
C GLY A 260 -13.74 10.33 -9.36
N LYS A 261 -13.24 9.27 -10.01
CA LYS A 261 -13.64 7.87 -9.74
C LYS A 261 -12.58 7.15 -8.90
N GLY A 262 -13.03 6.30 -7.99
CA GLY A 262 -12.15 5.50 -7.14
C GLY A 262 -11.81 6.17 -5.80
N PRO A 263 -11.25 5.40 -4.86
CA PRO A 263 -9.84 5.00 -4.90
C PRO A 263 -9.54 3.91 -5.92
N VAL A 264 -8.37 3.99 -6.53
CA VAL A 264 -7.87 3.02 -7.52
C VAL A 264 -6.62 2.36 -6.95
N GLU A 265 -6.57 1.04 -7.11
CA GLU A 265 -5.43 0.20 -6.75
C GLU A 265 -4.88 -0.47 -8.01
N PHE A 266 -3.57 -0.41 -8.22
CA PHE A 266 -2.92 -1.10 -9.33
C PHE A 266 -1.47 -1.44 -9.00
N GLU A 267 -1.00 -2.57 -9.53
CA GLU A 267 0.42 -2.90 -9.50
C GLU A 267 1.18 -2.09 -10.56
N ALA A 268 2.33 -1.58 -10.16
CA ALA A 268 3.23 -0.86 -11.04
C ALA A 268 4.67 -1.28 -10.77
N VAL A 269 5.55 -0.99 -11.71
CA VAL A 269 6.98 -1.03 -11.47
C VAL A 269 7.45 0.40 -11.33
N VAL A 270 8.21 0.68 -10.28
CA VAL A 270 8.60 2.04 -9.88
C VAL A 270 10.11 2.16 -9.89
N HIS A 271 10.62 3.31 -10.34
CA HIS A 271 12.05 3.62 -10.31
C HIS A 271 12.49 4.05 -8.91
N ARG A 272 13.55 3.43 -8.37
CA ARG A 272 14.30 3.96 -7.22
C ARG A 272 15.24 5.08 -7.65
N LYS A 273 15.81 5.79 -6.66
CA LYS A 273 16.87 6.80 -6.85
C LYS A 273 18.00 6.35 -7.80
N ASP A 274 18.45 5.11 -7.67
CA ASP A 274 19.55 4.52 -8.46
C ASP A 274 19.09 4.01 -9.85
N ARG A 275 17.86 4.35 -10.27
CA ARG A 275 17.17 3.88 -11.47
C ARG A 275 16.87 2.38 -11.48
N THR A 276 17.10 1.66 -10.39
CA THR A 276 16.64 0.27 -10.29
C THR A 276 15.13 0.23 -10.20
N LEU A 277 14.54 -0.81 -10.77
CA LEU A 277 13.10 -1.04 -10.79
C LEU A 277 12.70 -1.90 -9.60
N PHE A 278 11.62 -1.54 -8.91
CA PHE A 278 11.00 -2.40 -7.90
C PHE A 278 9.49 -2.50 -8.13
N PRO A 279 8.90 -3.68 -7.87
CA PRO A 279 7.46 -3.83 -7.94
C PRO A 279 6.80 -3.12 -6.76
N ALA A 280 5.75 -2.35 -7.04
CA ALA A 280 5.00 -1.64 -6.03
C ALA A 280 3.49 -1.76 -6.27
N MET A 281 2.71 -1.78 -5.19
CA MET A 281 1.27 -1.54 -5.26
C MET A 281 1.01 -0.04 -5.07
N VAL A 282 0.26 0.55 -6.00
CA VAL A 282 -0.14 1.95 -5.93
C VAL A 282 -1.59 2.03 -5.48
N TYR A 283 -1.85 2.72 -4.38
CA TYR A 283 -3.21 3.03 -3.93
C TYR A 283 -3.40 4.55 -3.96
N ALA A 284 -4.31 5.04 -4.80
CA ALA A 284 -4.50 6.48 -4.99
C ALA A 284 -5.99 6.88 -5.07
N SER A 285 -6.30 8.08 -4.60
CA SER A 285 -7.66 8.62 -4.50
C SER A 285 -7.71 10.09 -4.95
N PRO A 286 -8.86 10.57 -5.49
CA PRO A 286 -9.00 11.96 -5.90
C PRO A 286 -9.09 12.89 -4.68
N ILE A 287 -8.47 14.07 -4.78
CA ILE A 287 -8.60 15.15 -3.82
C ILE A 287 -9.69 16.10 -4.33
N ILE A 288 -10.83 16.14 -3.65
CA ILE A 288 -11.96 17.01 -3.99
C ILE A 288 -12.12 18.08 -2.92
N ARG A 289 -12.16 19.36 -3.31
CA ARG A 289 -12.38 20.49 -2.41
C ARG A 289 -13.48 21.40 -2.97
N SER A 290 -14.51 21.65 -2.17
CA SER A 290 -15.68 22.45 -2.59
C SER A 290 -16.31 21.99 -3.91
N GLY A 291 -16.33 20.68 -4.18
CA GLY A 291 -16.88 20.08 -5.40
C GLY A 291 -15.96 20.11 -6.63
N ALA A 292 -14.79 20.72 -6.54
CA ALA A 292 -13.78 20.72 -7.59
C ALA A 292 -12.69 19.69 -7.31
N LEU A 293 -12.28 18.94 -8.34
CA LEU A 293 -11.11 18.07 -8.29
C LEU A 293 -9.84 18.93 -8.33
N ILE A 294 -9.01 18.81 -7.31
CA ILE A 294 -7.77 19.59 -7.16
C ILE A 294 -6.50 18.75 -7.29
N GLY A 295 -6.62 17.43 -7.47
CA GLY A 295 -5.49 16.52 -7.66
C GLY A 295 -5.80 15.10 -7.21
N MET A 296 -4.76 14.31 -6.96
CA MET A 296 -4.87 12.98 -6.34
C MET A 296 -3.86 12.81 -5.22
N ARG A 297 -4.16 11.90 -4.29
CA ARG A 297 -3.28 11.49 -3.19
C ARG A 297 -3.16 9.99 -3.18
N GLY A 298 -1.95 9.47 -3.01
CA GLY A 298 -1.73 8.04 -2.92
C GLY A 298 -0.55 7.62 -2.06
N ILE A 299 -0.44 6.30 -1.91
CA ILE A 299 0.60 5.61 -1.16
C ILE A 299 1.17 4.51 -2.08
N LEU A 300 2.49 4.33 -2.03
CA LEU A 300 3.21 3.26 -2.74
C LEU A 300 3.65 2.17 -1.76
N PHE A 301 3.29 0.92 -2.00
CA PHE A 301 3.74 -0.21 -1.19
C PHE A 301 4.80 -1.01 -1.95
N ASP A 302 6.04 -1.05 -1.45
CA ASP A 302 7.10 -1.88 -2.03
C ASP A 302 6.77 -3.38 -1.83
N LEU A 303 6.56 -4.10 -2.93
CA LEU A 303 6.22 -5.52 -2.94
C LEU A 303 7.47 -6.43 -2.94
N THR A 304 8.69 -5.87 -2.96
CA THR A 304 9.94 -6.63 -3.09
C THR A 304 10.10 -7.65 -1.97
N ALA A 305 9.89 -7.24 -0.72
CA ALA A 305 10.02 -8.14 0.44
C ALA A 305 8.96 -9.24 0.42
N ILE A 306 7.73 -8.89 0.07
CA ILE A 306 6.60 -9.83 -0.05
C ILE A 306 6.89 -10.86 -1.14
N ARG A 307 7.25 -10.43 -2.34
CA ARG A 307 7.59 -11.33 -3.46
C ARG A 307 8.79 -12.22 -3.14
N LYS A 308 9.82 -11.70 -2.45
CA LYS A 308 10.96 -12.52 -1.98
C LYS A 308 10.53 -13.56 -0.94
N ALA A 309 9.67 -13.20 0.01
CA ALA A 309 9.16 -14.12 1.02
C ALA A 309 8.30 -15.23 0.39
N GLU A 310 7.43 -14.89 -0.56
CA GLU A 310 6.66 -15.88 -1.32
C GLU A 310 7.57 -16.85 -2.10
N ALA A 311 8.59 -16.33 -2.76
CA ALA A 311 9.56 -17.16 -3.48
C ALA A 311 10.34 -18.09 -2.53
N ALA A 312 10.76 -17.58 -1.37
CA ALA A 312 11.44 -18.37 -0.34
C ALA A 312 10.53 -19.44 0.28
N LEU A 313 9.26 -19.11 0.52
CA LEU A 313 8.27 -20.06 1.02
C LEU A 313 8.03 -21.18 0.01
N ARG A 314 7.85 -20.85 -1.28
CA ARG A 314 7.73 -21.86 -2.36
C ARG A 314 8.95 -22.77 -2.44
N ALA A 315 10.16 -22.21 -2.29
CA ALA A 315 11.39 -23.00 -2.27
C ALA A 315 11.46 -23.93 -1.05
N SER A 316 11.07 -23.44 0.13
CA SER A 316 11.01 -24.24 1.36
C SER A 316 9.96 -25.36 1.28
N GLU A 317 8.77 -25.08 0.75
CA GLU A 317 7.74 -26.08 0.50
C GLU A 317 8.22 -27.17 -0.47
N ALA A 318 8.91 -26.78 -1.54
CA ALA A 318 9.49 -27.73 -2.49
C ALA A 318 10.53 -28.64 -1.81
N GLN A 319 11.39 -28.06 -0.94
CA GLN A 319 12.37 -28.80 -0.17
C GLN A 319 11.72 -29.75 0.85
N LEU A 320 10.74 -29.29 1.61
CA LEU A 320 9.98 -30.11 2.57
C LEU A 320 9.23 -31.24 1.88
N ARG A 321 8.69 -31.00 0.67
CA ARG A 321 8.03 -32.03 -0.14
C ARG A 321 9.02 -33.08 -0.61
N GLN A 322 10.23 -32.67 -1.01
CA GLN A 322 11.31 -33.57 -1.39
C GLN A 322 11.82 -34.39 -0.20
N GLU A 323 11.93 -33.78 0.97
CA GLU A 323 12.32 -34.46 2.22
C GLU A 323 11.24 -35.45 2.68
N ASN A 324 9.95 -35.08 2.59
CA ASN A 324 8.84 -36.01 2.83
C ASN A 324 8.87 -37.20 1.88
N LEU A 325 9.12 -36.98 0.59
CA LEU A 325 9.27 -38.05 -0.40
C LEU A 325 10.47 -38.96 -0.05
N ARG A 326 11.59 -38.38 0.39
CA ARG A 326 12.79 -39.12 0.80
C ARG A 326 12.55 -39.96 2.06
N LEU A 327 11.92 -39.39 3.09
CA LEU A 327 11.58 -40.10 4.34
C LEU A 327 10.53 -41.19 4.12
N ARG A 328 9.55 -40.97 3.23
CA ARG A 328 8.59 -42.00 2.83
C ARG A 328 9.25 -43.11 2.00
N SER A 329 10.32 -42.79 1.25
CA SER A 329 11.11 -43.79 0.53
C SER A 329 12.03 -44.63 1.42
N SER A 330 12.38 -44.15 2.62
CA SER A 330 13.15 -44.94 3.61
C SER A 330 12.33 -46.01 4.35
N LEU A 331 11.02 -46.11 4.10
CA LEU A 331 10.19 -47.26 4.53
C LEU A 331 10.47 -48.56 3.74
N LYS A 332 11.50 -48.59 2.90
CA LYS A 332 12.02 -49.77 2.21
C LYS A 332 12.62 -50.77 3.21
N GLY A 333 11.76 -51.52 3.90
CA GLY A 333 12.14 -52.86 4.34
C GLY A 333 12.53 -53.69 3.11
N VAL A 334 13.49 -54.61 3.24
CA VAL A 334 13.94 -55.48 2.14
C VAL A 334 12.72 -56.19 1.52
N GLY A 335 12.33 -55.78 0.30
CA GLY A 335 11.28 -56.42 -0.50
C GLY A 335 9.81 -56.13 -0.12
N ARG A 336 9.51 -55.18 0.79
CA ARG A 336 8.14 -54.79 1.14
C ARG A 336 7.90 -53.28 1.02
N PHE A 337 6.75 -52.90 0.47
CA PHE A 337 6.25 -51.53 0.40
C PHE A 337 4.79 -51.49 0.87
N GLY A 338 4.59 -51.14 2.15
CA GLY A 338 3.28 -51.30 2.78
C GLY A 338 2.84 -52.77 2.80
N ARG A 339 1.68 -53.07 2.19
CA ARG A 339 1.19 -54.45 1.98
C ARG A 339 1.66 -55.07 0.66
N ILE A 340 2.34 -54.29 -0.19
CA ILE A 340 2.79 -54.74 -1.51
C ILE A 340 4.17 -55.41 -1.35
N ILE A 341 4.35 -56.55 -2.01
CA ILE A 341 5.55 -57.37 -1.93
C ILE A 341 6.20 -57.39 -3.31
N GLY A 342 7.49 -57.11 -3.32
CA GLY A 342 8.31 -57.12 -4.53
C GLY A 342 9.63 -56.39 -4.32
N LYS A 343 10.71 -57.03 -4.73
CA LYS A 343 12.08 -56.50 -4.76
C LYS A 343 12.55 -56.18 -6.18
N SER A 344 11.91 -56.74 -7.21
CA SER A 344 12.28 -56.57 -8.61
C SER A 344 12.30 -55.10 -9.05
N GLN A 345 13.15 -54.76 -10.01
CA GLN A 345 13.26 -53.39 -10.54
C GLN A 345 11.91 -52.84 -11.05
N PRO A 346 11.10 -53.59 -11.83
CA PRO A 346 9.78 -53.11 -12.25
C PRO A 346 8.86 -52.73 -11.08
N MET A 347 8.92 -53.46 -9.96
CA MET A 347 8.16 -53.11 -8.76
C MET A 347 8.71 -51.90 -8.04
N GLN A 348 10.04 -51.72 -8.00
CA GLN A 348 10.66 -50.50 -7.44
C GLN A 348 10.22 -49.25 -8.22
N ASP A 349 10.10 -49.34 -9.54
CA ASP A 349 9.63 -48.24 -10.39
C ASP A 349 8.15 -47.92 -10.08
N VAL A 350 7.31 -48.95 -9.94
CA VAL A 350 5.92 -48.78 -9.50
C VAL A 350 5.84 -48.08 -8.13
N TYR A 351 6.69 -48.44 -7.17
CA TYR A 351 6.70 -47.78 -5.85
C TYR A 351 7.01 -46.28 -5.94
N GLN A 352 7.92 -45.87 -6.84
CA GLN A 352 8.22 -44.46 -7.06
C GLN A 352 7.01 -43.69 -7.60
N VAL A 353 6.28 -44.28 -8.55
CA VAL A 353 5.06 -43.66 -9.08
C VAL A 353 3.96 -43.60 -8.01
N ILE A 354 3.81 -44.65 -7.19
CA ILE A 354 2.86 -44.65 -6.05
C ILE A 354 3.16 -43.53 -5.07
N LEU A 355 4.43 -43.29 -4.72
CA LEU A 355 4.82 -42.20 -3.82
C LEU A 355 4.47 -40.82 -4.40
N LYS A 356 4.76 -40.60 -5.68
CA LYS A 356 4.42 -39.36 -6.39
C LYS A 356 2.90 -39.18 -6.48
N ALA A 357 2.16 -40.25 -6.77
CA ALA A 357 0.71 -40.25 -6.84
C ALA A 357 0.09 -39.93 -5.47
N ALA A 358 0.54 -40.58 -4.39
CA ALA A 358 0.03 -40.36 -3.03
C ALA A 358 0.24 -38.92 -2.55
N ALA A 359 1.35 -38.28 -2.94
CA ALA A 359 1.65 -36.88 -2.62
C ALA A 359 0.91 -35.85 -3.49
N SER A 360 0.12 -36.28 -4.47
CA SER A 360 -0.73 -35.43 -5.33
C SER A 360 -2.20 -35.64 -4.99
N SER A 361 -3.05 -34.65 -5.21
CA SER A 361 -4.52 -34.79 -5.17
C SER A 361 -5.11 -35.28 -6.49
N ALA A 362 -4.30 -35.41 -7.55
CA ALA A 362 -4.74 -35.81 -8.88
C ALA A 362 -5.30 -37.23 -8.92
N ASN A 363 -6.21 -37.45 -9.88
CA ASN A 363 -6.78 -38.75 -10.19
C ASN A 363 -5.70 -39.73 -10.66
N VAL A 364 -5.84 -40.99 -10.27
CA VAL A 364 -4.89 -42.05 -10.60
C VAL A 364 -5.60 -43.14 -11.36
N ILE A 365 -4.97 -43.66 -12.41
CA ILE A 365 -5.45 -44.84 -13.15
C ILE A 365 -4.41 -45.96 -13.06
N ILE A 366 -4.84 -47.15 -12.64
CA ILE A 366 -3.98 -48.32 -12.44
C ILE A 366 -4.29 -49.35 -13.52
N TYR A 367 -3.32 -49.57 -14.40
CA TYR A 367 -3.36 -50.60 -15.42
C TYR A 367 -2.70 -51.88 -14.92
N GLY A 368 -3.28 -53.02 -15.29
CA GLY A 368 -2.62 -54.31 -15.09
C GLY A 368 -3.56 -55.47 -15.32
N GLU A 369 -2.99 -56.62 -15.66
CA GLU A 369 -3.73 -57.87 -15.81
C GLU A 369 -4.50 -58.25 -14.54
N SER A 370 -5.48 -59.14 -14.68
CA SER A 370 -6.23 -59.66 -13.53
C SER A 370 -5.28 -60.34 -12.55
N GLY A 371 -5.48 -60.10 -11.25
CA GLY A 371 -4.65 -60.71 -10.19
C GLY A 371 -3.25 -60.10 -10.01
N THR A 372 -2.93 -58.94 -10.58
CA THR A 372 -1.62 -58.29 -10.39
C THR A 372 -1.47 -57.50 -9.08
N GLY A 373 -2.59 -57.15 -8.43
CA GLY A 373 -2.63 -56.39 -7.17
C GLY A 373 -3.10 -54.94 -7.28
N LYS A 374 -3.92 -54.59 -8.30
CA LYS A 374 -4.45 -53.23 -8.52
C LYS A 374 -5.10 -52.60 -7.28
N GLU A 375 -5.95 -53.35 -6.59
CA GLU A 375 -6.62 -52.88 -5.36
C GLU A 375 -5.62 -52.58 -4.23
N LEU A 376 -4.61 -53.42 -4.03
CA LEU A 376 -3.57 -53.20 -3.02
C LEU A 376 -2.79 -51.90 -3.30
N VAL A 377 -2.55 -51.58 -4.57
CA VAL A 377 -1.93 -50.31 -4.98
C VAL A 377 -2.84 -49.15 -4.64
N ALA A 378 -4.13 -49.21 -4.98
CA ALA A 378 -5.08 -48.16 -4.67
C ALA A 378 -5.19 -47.88 -3.15
N GLN A 379 -5.30 -48.94 -2.35
CA GLN A 379 -5.29 -48.84 -0.88
C GLN A 379 -3.98 -48.21 -0.37
N THR A 380 -2.84 -48.56 -0.97
CA THR A 380 -1.53 -48.01 -0.58
C THR A 380 -1.42 -46.52 -0.92
N ILE A 381 -1.90 -46.09 -2.09
CA ILE A 381 -1.96 -44.67 -2.46
C ILE A 381 -2.80 -43.89 -1.45
N HIS A 382 -3.98 -44.40 -1.11
CA HIS A 382 -4.85 -43.76 -0.12
C HIS A 382 -4.17 -43.63 1.26
N LYS A 383 -3.60 -44.73 1.78
CA LYS A 383 -2.91 -44.76 3.08
C LYS A 383 -1.71 -43.81 3.16
N LEU A 384 -1.02 -43.57 2.04
CA LEU A 384 0.13 -42.67 1.97
C LEU A 384 -0.27 -41.23 1.63
N SER A 385 -1.53 -40.97 1.31
CA SER A 385 -2.00 -39.62 0.97
C SER A 385 -2.40 -38.81 2.19
N ASP A 386 -2.64 -37.51 1.97
CA ASP A 386 -3.18 -36.61 3.00
C ASP A 386 -4.62 -37.00 3.42
N ARG A 387 -5.28 -37.86 2.63
CA ARG A 387 -6.62 -38.41 2.90
C ARG A 387 -6.59 -39.76 3.65
N SER A 388 -5.45 -40.20 4.16
CA SER A 388 -5.29 -41.50 4.83
C SER A 388 -6.20 -41.78 6.03
N ARG A 389 -6.71 -40.73 6.69
CA ARG A 389 -7.67 -40.82 7.81
C ARG A 389 -9.13 -40.67 7.37
N ARG A 390 -9.39 -40.46 6.09
CA ARG A 390 -10.72 -40.26 5.50
C ARG A 390 -11.24 -41.58 4.90
N PRO A 391 -12.51 -41.67 4.50
CA PRO A 391 -13.06 -42.89 3.92
C PRO A 391 -12.31 -43.35 2.67
N PHE A 392 -12.15 -44.66 2.54
CA PHE A 392 -11.74 -45.34 1.31
C PHE A 392 -12.89 -46.25 0.88
N VAL A 393 -13.54 -45.93 -0.23
CA VAL A 393 -14.74 -46.63 -0.70
C VAL A 393 -14.37 -47.42 -1.96
N PRO A 394 -14.18 -48.75 -1.86
CA PRO A 394 -13.93 -49.60 -3.03
C PRO A 394 -15.24 -49.98 -3.73
N VAL A 395 -15.27 -49.81 -5.04
CA VAL A 395 -16.41 -50.16 -5.91
C VAL A 395 -15.89 -50.99 -7.06
N ASN A 396 -16.40 -52.22 -7.19
CA ASN A 396 -16.18 -53.04 -8.38
C ASN A 396 -17.30 -52.76 -9.37
N CYS A 397 -16.98 -52.09 -10.48
CA CYS A 397 -17.96 -51.65 -11.47
C CYS A 397 -18.58 -52.82 -12.25
N GLY A 398 -17.84 -53.93 -12.43
CA GLY A 398 -18.32 -55.11 -13.15
C GLY A 398 -19.22 -56.03 -12.29
N ALA A 399 -19.19 -55.90 -10.97
CA ALA A 399 -19.97 -56.74 -10.06
C ALA A 399 -21.40 -56.22 -9.80
N ILE A 400 -21.71 -54.98 -10.20
CA ILE A 400 -23.00 -54.34 -9.92
C ILE A 400 -23.93 -54.52 -11.12
N PRO A 401 -25.17 -55.02 -10.93
CA PRO A 401 -26.16 -55.09 -12.00
C PRO A 401 -26.41 -53.71 -12.63
N GLU A 402 -26.47 -53.64 -13.96
CA GLU A 402 -26.54 -52.37 -14.70
C GLU A 402 -27.71 -51.49 -14.28
N ASN A 403 -28.85 -52.11 -13.96
CA ASN A 403 -30.07 -51.41 -13.52
C ASN A 403 -29.97 -50.79 -12.12
N LEU A 404 -29.02 -51.24 -11.28
CA LEU A 404 -28.79 -50.70 -9.94
C LEU A 404 -27.60 -49.76 -9.87
N LEU A 405 -26.75 -49.78 -10.89
CA LEU A 405 -25.46 -49.09 -10.90
C LEU A 405 -25.63 -47.57 -10.66
N GLU A 406 -26.61 -46.93 -11.28
CA GLU A 406 -26.87 -45.51 -11.05
C GLU A 406 -27.30 -45.22 -9.60
N SER A 407 -28.19 -46.04 -9.03
CA SER A 407 -28.68 -45.89 -7.66
C SER A 407 -27.59 -46.11 -6.63
N GLU A 408 -26.68 -47.07 -6.85
CA GLU A 408 -25.57 -47.34 -5.94
C GLU A 408 -24.53 -46.21 -5.95
N PHE A 409 -24.25 -45.61 -7.11
CA PHE A 409 -23.28 -44.51 -7.19
C PHE A 409 -23.82 -43.20 -6.62
N PHE A 410 -25.03 -42.78 -7.02
CA PHE A 410 -25.58 -41.46 -6.68
C PHE A 410 -26.58 -41.48 -5.52
N GLY A 411 -27.03 -42.65 -5.07
CA GLY A 411 -28.05 -42.77 -4.05
C GLY A 411 -29.45 -42.43 -4.55
N HIS A 412 -30.46 -42.67 -3.72
CA HIS A 412 -31.85 -42.37 -4.05
C HIS A 412 -32.65 -41.89 -2.83
N LYS A 413 -33.72 -41.13 -3.13
CA LYS A 413 -34.75 -40.77 -2.16
C LYS A 413 -35.87 -41.80 -2.14
N ARG A 414 -36.55 -41.91 -1.01
CA ARG A 414 -37.74 -42.76 -0.85
C ARG A 414 -38.77 -42.41 -1.93
N GLY A 415 -39.21 -43.41 -2.69
CA GLY A 415 -40.18 -43.25 -3.77
C GLY A 415 -39.58 -42.94 -5.15
N ALA A 416 -38.24 -42.94 -5.30
CA ALA A 416 -37.58 -42.66 -6.57
C ALA A 416 -37.86 -43.70 -7.69
N PHE A 417 -38.06 -44.98 -7.32
CA PHE A 417 -38.43 -46.07 -8.22
C PHE A 417 -39.19 -47.16 -7.46
N THR A 418 -39.77 -48.12 -8.17
CA THR A 418 -40.49 -49.26 -7.58
C THR A 418 -39.55 -50.09 -6.70
N GLY A 419 -39.74 -50.05 -5.37
CA GLY A 419 -38.88 -50.72 -4.39
C GLY A 419 -38.00 -49.78 -3.54
N ALA A 420 -37.97 -48.48 -3.82
CA ALA A 420 -37.24 -47.48 -3.04
C ALA A 420 -37.97 -47.11 -1.73
N HIS A 421 -37.99 -48.02 -0.76
CA HIS A 421 -38.75 -47.87 0.50
C HIS A 421 -38.12 -46.87 1.51
N LYS A 422 -36.84 -46.52 1.34
CA LYS A 422 -36.07 -45.65 2.24
C LYS A 422 -35.10 -44.80 1.42
N ASP A 423 -34.62 -43.71 2.01
CA ASP A 423 -33.47 -42.97 1.47
C ASP A 423 -32.20 -43.83 1.61
N LYS A 424 -31.37 -43.87 0.56
CA LYS A 424 -30.07 -44.57 0.58
C LYS A 424 -28.98 -43.64 0.03
N PRO A 425 -27.90 -43.37 0.76
CA PRO A 425 -26.75 -42.64 0.23
C PRO A 425 -26.02 -43.51 -0.81
N GLY A 426 -25.43 -42.87 -1.82
CA GLY A 426 -24.60 -43.55 -2.83
C GLY A 426 -23.12 -43.51 -2.49
N PHE A 427 -22.30 -44.24 -3.24
CA PHE A 427 -20.84 -44.30 -3.05
C PHE A 427 -20.16 -42.93 -3.10
N LEU A 428 -20.68 -41.98 -3.89
CA LEU A 428 -20.12 -40.62 -3.94
C LEU A 428 -20.29 -39.88 -2.61
N ALA A 429 -21.41 -40.10 -1.91
CA ALA A 429 -21.64 -39.52 -0.58
C ALA A 429 -20.77 -40.22 0.47
N GLU A 430 -20.65 -41.54 0.40
CA GLU A 430 -19.83 -42.31 1.35
C GLU A 430 -18.34 -41.97 1.23
N ALA A 431 -17.88 -41.62 0.03
CA ALA A 431 -16.50 -41.28 -0.26
C ALA A 431 -16.15 -39.81 0.03
N ASP A 432 -17.10 -38.98 0.46
CA ASP A 432 -16.92 -37.54 0.61
C ASP A 432 -15.74 -37.17 1.56
N GLY A 433 -14.90 -36.24 1.12
CA GLY A 433 -13.62 -35.89 1.73
C GLY A 433 -12.55 -36.99 1.66
N GLY A 434 -12.85 -38.14 1.05
CA GLY A 434 -12.05 -39.36 1.03
C GLY A 434 -11.57 -39.75 -0.36
N THR A 435 -11.50 -41.06 -0.62
CA THR A 435 -11.07 -41.65 -1.90
C THR A 435 -12.09 -42.68 -2.38
N LEU A 436 -12.56 -42.52 -3.62
CA LEU A 436 -13.41 -43.48 -4.31
C LEU A 436 -12.53 -44.33 -5.23
N PHE A 437 -12.46 -45.63 -4.94
CA PHE A 437 -11.72 -46.59 -5.76
C PHE A 437 -12.66 -47.29 -6.72
N LEU A 438 -12.42 -47.14 -8.02
CA LEU A 438 -13.23 -47.71 -9.10
C LEU A 438 -12.46 -48.85 -9.78
N ASP A 439 -12.71 -50.08 -9.34
CA ASP A 439 -12.17 -51.26 -10.01
C ASP A 439 -13.00 -51.58 -11.25
N GLU A 440 -12.31 -52.08 -12.28
CA GLU A 440 -12.89 -52.40 -13.58
C GLU A 440 -13.63 -51.21 -14.24
N ILE A 441 -13.03 -50.01 -14.21
CA ILE A 441 -13.63 -48.79 -14.78
C ILE A 441 -13.99 -48.92 -16.27
N GLY A 442 -13.41 -49.89 -16.98
CA GLY A 442 -13.75 -50.17 -18.38
C GLY A 442 -15.12 -50.84 -18.60
N GLU A 443 -15.82 -51.23 -17.53
CA GLU A 443 -17.15 -51.88 -17.60
C GLU A 443 -18.32 -50.90 -17.45
N ILE A 444 -18.06 -49.63 -17.14
CA ILE A 444 -19.15 -48.66 -16.90
C ILE A 444 -19.83 -48.24 -18.20
N ASN A 445 -21.16 -48.11 -18.15
CA ASN A 445 -21.93 -47.66 -19.30
C ASN A 445 -21.76 -46.15 -19.59
N PRO A 446 -22.03 -45.69 -20.83
CA PRO A 446 -21.82 -44.29 -21.23
C PRO A 446 -22.62 -43.27 -20.41
N ASN A 447 -23.81 -43.62 -19.94
CA ASN A 447 -24.64 -42.73 -19.13
C ASN A 447 -24.01 -42.44 -17.76
N LEU A 448 -23.42 -43.45 -17.13
CA LEU A 448 -22.68 -43.26 -15.89
C LEU A 448 -21.43 -42.41 -16.09
N GLN A 449 -20.71 -42.58 -17.20
CA GLN A 449 -19.51 -41.79 -17.52
C GLN A 449 -19.82 -40.29 -17.50
N VAL A 450 -20.95 -39.86 -18.07
CA VAL A 450 -21.37 -38.45 -18.08
C VAL A 450 -21.63 -37.93 -16.66
N LYS A 451 -22.38 -38.69 -15.85
CA LYS A 451 -22.75 -38.27 -14.50
C LYS A 451 -21.55 -38.26 -13.56
N LEU A 452 -20.64 -39.22 -13.68
CA LEU A 452 -19.38 -39.25 -12.97
C LEU A 452 -18.46 -38.10 -13.39
N LEU A 453 -18.34 -37.83 -14.69
CA LEU A 453 -17.55 -36.69 -15.19
C LEU A 453 -18.00 -35.38 -14.54
N ARG A 454 -19.31 -35.12 -14.56
CA ARG A 454 -19.90 -33.94 -13.93
C ARG A 454 -19.58 -33.84 -12.44
N ALA A 455 -19.65 -34.96 -11.71
CA ALA A 455 -19.30 -34.99 -10.29
C ALA A 455 -17.80 -34.71 -10.05
N ILE A 456 -16.91 -35.27 -10.87
CA ILE A 456 -15.45 -35.12 -10.76
C ILE A 456 -14.99 -33.70 -11.17
N GLU A 457 -15.72 -33.01 -12.03
CA GLU A 457 -15.44 -31.63 -12.45
C GLU A 457 -16.00 -30.56 -11.50
N GLY A 458 -16.67 -30.97 -10.41
CA GLY A 458 -17.24 -30.06 -9.42
C GLY A 458 -18.66 -29.56 -9.76
N GLY A 459 -19.27 -30.06 -10.83
CA GLY A 459 -20.66 -29.79 -11.20
C GLY A 459 -21.70 -30.52 -10.35
N GLY A 460 -21.24 -31.32 -9.37
CA GLY A 460 -22.04 -32.11 -8.45
C GLY A 460 -22.82 -33.25 -9.10
N TYR A 461 -23.64 -33.92 -8.29
CA TYR A 461 -24.59 -34.94 -8.73
C TYR A 461 -25.92 -34.78 -7.98
N THR A 462 -26.97 -35.40 -8.51
CA THR A 462 -28.31 -35.35 -7.92
C THR A 462 -28.75 -36.78 -7.61
N PRO A 463 -29.08 -37.12 -6.35
CA PRO A 463 -29.64 -38.43 -6.02
C PRO A 463 -30.92 -38.71 -6.81
N ILE A 464 -31.18 -39.98 -7.14
CA ILE A 464 -32.37 -40.35 -7.92
C ILE A 464 -33.63 -39.97 -7.11
N GLY A 465 -34.56 -39.25 -7.75
CA GLY A 465 -35.76 -38.74 -7.12
C GLY A 465 -35.56 -37.51 -6.23
N SER A 466 -34.38 -36.87 -6.27
CA SER A 466 -34.10 -35.58 -5.63
C SER A 466 -33.96 -34.46 -6.66
N ASN A 467 -34.15 -33.20 -6.22
CA ASN A 467 -33.80 -32.00 -6.97
C ASN A 467 -32.58 -31.26 -6.38
N GLU A 468 -32.04 -31.76 -5.27
CA GLU A 468 -30.90 -31.17 -4.58
C GLU A 468 -29.59 -31.66 -5.20
N THR A 469 -28.73 -30.73 -5.58
CA THR A 469 -27.40 -31.04 -6.13
C THR A 469 -26.38 -31.08 -5.01
N ILE A 470 -25.64 -32.18 -4.92
CA ILE A 470 -24.59 -32.44 -3.93
C ILE A 470 -23.23 -32.35 -4.64
N VAL A 471 -22.28 -31.60 -4.07
CA VAL A 471 -20.92 -31.47 -4.60
C VAL A 471 -19.96 -32.21 -3.66
N PRO A 472 -19.53 -33.43 -3.99
CA PRO A 472 -18.64 -34.21 -3.14
C PRO A 472 -17.16 -33.82 -3.36
N ASP A 473 -16.37 -33.76 -2.30
CA ASP A 473 -14.90 -33.66 -2.39
C ASP A 473 -14.27 -35.05 -2.42
N ILE A 474 -14.20 -35.66 -3.61
CA ILE A 474 -13.68 -37.02 -3.79
C ILE A 474 -12.41 -37.04 -4.62
N ARG A 475 -11.46 -37.89 -4.19
CA ARG A 475 -10.32 -38.29 -5.02
C ARG A 475 -10.65 -39.60 -5.74
N ILE A 476 -10.47 -39.64 -7.05
CA ILE A 476 -10.67 -40.87 -7.84
C ILE A 476 -9.36 -41.66 -7.97
N VAL A 477 -9.43 -42.94 -7.65
CA VAL A 477 -8.41 -43.94 -8.04
C VAL A 477 -9.13 -45.01 -8.85
N ALA A 478 -8.83 -45.14 -10.13
CA ALA A 478 -9.46 -46.13 -11.00
C ALA A 478 -8.50 -47.27 -11.33
N ALA A 479 -9.03 -48.44 -11.64
CA ALA A 479 -8.26 -49.61 -12.05
C ALA A 479 -8.91 -50.31 -13.25
N THR A 480 -8.09 -50.84 -14.14
CA THR A 480 -8.56 -51.59 -15.32
C THR A 480 -7.51 -52.57 -15.83
N ASN A 481 -7.97 -53.65 -16.45
CA ASN A 481 -7.17 -54.57 -17.27
C ASN A 481 -7.33 -54.32 -18.78
N ARG A 482 -8.24 -53.43 -19.19
CA ARG A 482 -8.50 -53.08 -20.59
C ARG A 482 -7.60 -51.94 -21.06
N ASN A 483 -7.38 -51.84 -22.37
CA ASN A 483 -6.73 -50.70 -22.99
C ASN A 483 -7.75 -49.56 -23.22
N LEU A 484 -7.81 -48.60 -22.29
CA LEU A 484 -8.78 -47.49 -22.38
C LEU A 484 -8.63 -46.64 -23.65
N THR A 485 -7.42 -46.56 -24.22
CA THR A 485 -7.19 -45.82 -25.48
C THR A 485 -7.91 -46.50 -26.65
N GLU A 486 -8.00 -47.83 -26.65
CA GLU A 486 -8.78 -48.57 -27.64
C GLU A 486 -10.27 -48.47 -27.40
N GLU A 487 -10.71 -48.47 -26.14
CA GLU A 487 -12.12 -48.28 -25.78
C GLU A 487 -12.65 -46.91 -26.21
N VAL A 488 -11.81 -45.87 -26.12
CA VAL A 488 -12.10 -44.55 -26.70
C VAL A 488 -12.30 -44.64 -28.22
N ARG A 489 -11.39 -45.30 -28.94
CA ARG A 489 -11.50 -45.47 -30.40
C ARG A 489 -12.73 -46.26 -30.83
N LYS A 490 -13.18 -47.22 -30.01
CA LYS A 490 -14.41 -48.00 -30.23
C LYS A 490 -15.69 -47.25 -29.88
N GLY A 491 -15.58 -46.08 -29.22
CA GLY A 491 -16.72 -45.29 -28.74
C GLY A 491 -17.41 -45.86 -27.49
N THR A 492 -16.81 -46.85 -26.82
CA THR A 492 -17.33 -47.42 -25.56
C THR A 492 -16.98 -46.55 -24.35
N LEU A 493 -15.84 -45.85 -24.42
CA LEU A 493 -15.42 -44.85 -23.43
C LEU A 493 -15.41 -43.46 -24.07
N ARG A 494 -15.95 -42.46 -23.39
CA ARG A 494 -15.92 -41.07 -23.88
C ARG A 494 -14.53 -40.44 -23.73
N ASP A 495 -14.14 -39.64 -24.72
CA ASP A 495 -12.87 -38.88 -24.73
C ASP A 495 -12.72 -37.96 -23.51
N ASP A 496 -13.76 -37.17 -23.22
CA ASP A 496 -13.80 -36.22 -22.10
C ASP A 496 -13.57 -36.90 -20.75
N PHE A 497 -14.26 -38.00 -20.52
CA PHE A 497 -14.12 -38.83 -19.34
C PHE A 497 -12.72 -39.45 -19.23
N PHE A 498 -12.18 -39.97 -20.34
CA PHE A 498 -10.84 -40.55 -20.39
C PHE A 498 -9.76 -39.55 -19.91
N TYR A 499 -9.71 -38.34 -20.48
CA TYR A 499 -8.70 -37.36 -20.11
C TYR A 499 -8.83 -36.89 -18.65
N ARG A 500 -10.05 -36.90 -18.09
CA ARG A 500 -10.28 -36.49 -16.69
C ARG A 500 -9.80 -37.52 -15.66
N ILE A 501 -9.91 -38.81 -15.97
CA ILE A 501 -9.45 -39.88 -15.07
C ILE A 501 -7.98 -40.24 -15.31
N HIS A 502 -7.47 -40.02 -16.53
CA HIS A 502 -6.12 -40.43 -16.97
C HIS A 502 -5.04 -39.38 -16.68
N ILE A 503 -4.92 -38.93 -15.42
CA ILE A 503 -3.93 -37.92 -15.03
C ILE A 503 -2.60 -38.58 -14.65
N ILE A 504 -2.62 -39.54 -13.73
CA ILE A 504 -1.42 -40.28 -13.30
C ILE A 504 -1.60 -41.77 -13.60
N PRO A 505 -1.00 -42.29 -14.70
CA PRO A 505 -1.05 -43.71 -15.01
C PRO A 505 0.00 -44.52 -14.24
N ILE A 506 -0.43 -45.65 -13.67
CA ILE A 506 0.43 -46.65 -13.01
C ILE A 506 0.25 -47.97 -13.72
N HIS A 507 1.32 -48.53 -14.28
CA HIS A 507 1.28 -49.84 -14.94
C HIS A 507 1.87 -50.92 -14.04
N LEU A 508 1.05 -51.88 -13.63
CA LEU A 508 1.51 -53.03 -12.87
C LEU A 508 2.08 -54.11 -13.79
N PRO A 509 3.32 -54.56 -13.54
CA PRO A 509 3.93 -55.62 -14.31
C PRO A 509 3.23 -56.97 -14.01
N PRO A 510 2.98 -57.80 -15.04
CA PRO A 510 2.52 -59.16 -14.83
C PRO A 510 3.59 -59.98 -14.09
N LEU A 511 3.18 -61.05 -13.40
CA LEU A 511 4.06 -61.86 -12.56
C LEU A 511 5.24 -62.47 -13.35
N ARG A 512 5.01 -62.86 -14.61
CA ARG A 512 6.05 -63.36 -15.53
C ARG A 512 7.19 -62.38 -15.82
N SER A 513 6.98 -61.07 -15.68
CA SER A 513 8.03 -60.05 -15.84
C SER A 513 8.69 -59.64 -14.52
N ARG A 514 8.30 -60.26 -13.40
CA ARG A 514 8.88 -60.04 -12.06
C ARG A 514 9.09 -61.36 -11.32
N ARG A 515 9.67 -62.36 -12.01
CA ARG A 515 9.89 -63.71 -11.47
C ARG A 515 10.72 -63.74 -10.18
N GLU A 516 11.61 -62.77 -9.99
CA GLU A 516 12.41 -62.59 -8.77
C GLU A 516 11.57 -62.33 -7.50
N ASP A 517 10.32 -61.89 -7.66
CA ASP A 517 9.39 -61.63 -6.55
C ASP A 517 8.62 -62.89 -6.12
N ILE A 518 8.58 -63.93 -6.96
CA ILE A 518 7.82 -65.17 -6.71
C ILE A 518 8.24 -65.83 -5.38
N PRO A 519 9.54 -66.02 -5.06
CA PRO A 519 9.93 -66.60 -3.77
C PRO A 519 9.47 -65.78 -2.56
N LEU A 520 9.51 -64.45 -2.66
CA LEU A 520 9.05 -63.55 -1.58
C LEU A 520 7.54 -63.65 -1.38
N LEU A 521 6.79 -63.77 -2.49
CA LEU A 521 5.33 -63.96 -2.46
C LEU A 521 4.96 -65.31 -1.87
N ILE A 522 5.64 -66.40 -2.25
CA ILE A 522 5.45 -67.73 -1.67
C ILE A 522 5.69 -67.70 -0.16
N GLN A 523 6.83 -67.14 0.27
CA GLN A 523 7.15 -67.02 1.69
C GLN A 523 6.06 -66.26 2.45
N HIS A 524 5.55 -65.17 1.88
CA HIS A 524 4.46 -64.42 2.48
C HIS A 524 3.16 -65.22 2.57
N PHE A 525 2.78 -65.93 1.50
CA PHE A 525 1.55 -66.71 1.49
C PHE A 525 1.60 -67.90 2.44
N LEU A 526 2.75 -68.58 2.56
CA LEU A 526 2.96 -69.61 3.57
C LEU A 526 2.76 -69.03 4.98
N GLN A 527 3.29 -67.84 5.25
CA GLN A 527 3.12 -67.12 6.52
C GLN A 527 1.67 -66.68 6.78
N SER A 528 0.94 -66.25 5.75
CA SER A 528 -0.42 -65.70 5.94
C SER A 528 -1.53 -66.75 5.91
N LEU A 529 -1.29 -67.93 5.32
CA LEU A 529 -2.30 -68.97 5.10
C LEU A 529 -2.11 -70.20 5.98
N SER A 530 -1.03 -70.26 6.76
CA SER A 530 -0.78 -71.35 7.70
C SER A 530 -1.27 -70.94 9.10
N ASP A 531 -2.22 -71.72 9.64
CA ASP A 531 -2.68 -71.62 11.03
C ASP A 531 -1.86 -72.51 11.99
N ALA A 532 -0.83 -73.19 11.48
CA ALA A 532 -0.04 -74.15 12.24
C ALA A 532 1.15 -73.47 12.94
N ASP A 533 1.48 -73.92 14.16
CA ASP A 533 2.69 -73.50 14.90
C ASP A 533 3.98 -73.73 14.11
N THR A 534 3.95 -74.60 13.11
CA THR A 534 5.04 -74.89 12.17
C THR A 534 4.64 -74.57 10.73
N LEU A 535 5.36 -73.62 10.14
CA LEU A 535 5.23 -73.25 8.74
C LEU A 535 5.61 -74.42 7.82
N PRO A 536 4.73 -74.85 6.88
CA PRO A 536 5.08 -75.88 5.91
C PRO A 536 6.24 -75.40 5.03
N VAL A 537 7.32 -76.19 5.00
CA VAL A 537 8.50 -75.89 4.18
C VAL A 537 8.23 -76.37 2.76
N MET A 538 8.10 -75.43 1.83
CA MET A 538 8.03 -75.75 0.42
C MET A 538 9.42 -76.17 -0.09
N PRO A 539 9.58 -77.35 -0.70
CA PRO A 539 10.87 -77.79 -1.23
C PRO A 539 11.44 -76.81 -2.28
N ASP A 540 12.76 -76.66 -2.36
CA ASP A 540 13.38 -75.74 -3.31
C ASP A 540 13.01 -76.05 -4.78
N HIS A 541 12.87 -77.32 -5.14
CA HIS A 541 12.47 -77.73 -6.48
C HIS A 541 11.04 -77.25 -6.83
N ALA A 542 10.14 -77.19 -5.85
CA ALA A 542 8.79 -76.66 -6.03
C ALA A 542 8.80 -75.16 -6.28
N ILE A 543 9.62 -74.41 -5.52
CA ILE A 543 9.80 -72.97 -5.72
C ILE A 543 10.38 -72.70 -7.11
N GLN A 544 11.40 -73.46 -7.54
CA GLN A 544 11.98 -73.34 -8.87
C GLN A 544 10.97 -73.64 -9.99
N ALA A 545 10.16 -74.69 -9.83
CA ALA A 545 9.08 -75.00 -10.78
C ALA A 545 8.07 -73.85 -10.86
N MET A 546 7.67 -73.28 -9.72
CA MET A 546 6.78 -72.11 -9.67
C MET A 546 7.41 -70.87 -10.32
N MET A 547 8.73 -70.65 -10.21
CA MET A 547 9.42 -69.53 -10.86
C MET A 547 9.48 -69.63 -12.40
N GLN A 548 9.40 -70.84 -12.94
CA GLN A 548 9.48 -71.08 -14.39
C GLN A 548 8.15 -70.86 -15.12
N ARG A 549 7.01 -70.94 -14.40
CA ARG A 549 5.66 -70.75 -14.95
C ARG A 549 5.35 -69.28 -15.26
N ASP A 550 4.43 -69.06 -16.20
CA ASP A 550 4.04 -67.71 -16.64
C ASP A 550 2.92 -67.06 -15.81
N TRP A 551 2.14 -67.85 -15.07
CA TRP A 551 1.06 -67.36 -14.19
C TRP A 551 0.08 -66.38 -14.89
N PRO A 552 -0.75 -66.84 -15.85
CA PRO A 552 -1.74 -65.99 -16.51
C PRO A 552 -2.74 -65.32 -15.55
N GLY A 553 -3.05 -65.93 -14.41
CA GLY A 553 -3.83 -65.34 -13.31
C GLY A 553 -2.99 -64.58 -12.28
N ASN A 554 -1.71 -64.34 -12.58
CA ASN A 554 -0.76 -63.55 -11.82
C ASN A 554 -0.67 -63.97 -10.34
N VAL A 555 -0.66 -63.00 -9.42
CA VAL A 555 -0.48 -63.23 -7.98
C VAL A 555 -1.64 -64.02 -7.39
N ARG A 556 -2.87 -63.84 -7.93
CA ARG A 556 -4.05 -64.59 -7.48
C ARG A 556 -3.93 -66.08 -7.79
N GLU A 557 -3.41 -66.43 -8.97
CA GLU A 557 -3.15 -67.83 -9.33
C GLU A 557 -2.01 -68.43 -8.50
N LEU A 558 -0.93 -67.67 -8.28
CA LEU A 558 0.17 -68.09 -7.40
C LEU A 558 -0.33 -68.35 -5.97
N GLN A 559 -1.13 -67.45 -5.41
CA GLN A 559 -1.73 -67.60 -4.08
C GLN A 559 -2.56 -68.89 -4.00
N ASN A 560 -3.40 -69.16 -4.99
CA ASN A 560 -4.20 -70.38 -5.06
C ASN A 560 -3.33 -71.64 -5.15
N ALA A 561 -2.23 -71.59 -5.90
CA ALA A 561 -1.28 -72.70 -6.01
C ALA A 561 -0.55 -72.97 -4.68
N VAL A 562 -0.13 -71.92 -3.96
CA VAL A 562 0.48 -72.06 -2.62
C VAL A 562 -0.54 -72.58 -1.62
N HIS A 563 -1.77 -72.05 -1.62
CA HIS A 563 -2.85 -72.55 -0.76
C HIS A 563 -3.12 -74.04 -1.01
N ARG A 564 -3.20 -74.46 -2.28
CA ARG A 564 -3.36 -75.86 -2.66
C ARG A 564 -2.20 -76.73 -2.16
N PHE A 565 -0.97 -76.23 -2.22
CA PHE A 565 0.19 -76.93 -1.67
C PHE A 565 0.07 -77.13 -0.16
N ILE A 566 -0.35 -76.12 0.60
CA ILE A 566 -0.58 -76.23 2.05
C ILE A 566 -1.66 -77.28 2.35
N THR A 567 -2.73 -77.33 1.56
CA THR A 567 -3.86 -78.26 1.80
C THR A 567 -3.55 -79.71 1.38
N LEU A 568 -2.90 -79.93 0.23
CA LEU A 568 -2.74 -81.25 -0.38
C LEU A 568 -1.33 -81.83 -0.25
N ASN A 569 -0.36 -81.04 0.23
CA ASN A 569 1.06 -81.38 0.31
C ASN A 569 1.66 -81.89 -1.02
N SER A 570 1.10 -81.45 -2.15
CA SER A 570 1.51 -81.82 -3.50
C SER A 570 1.55 -80.61 -4.42
N VAL A 571 2.62 -80.48 -5.19
CA VAL A 571 2.69 -79.52 -6.31
C VAL A 571 2.22 -80.25 -7.55
N GLU A 572 0.91 -80.26 -7.81
CA GLU A 572 0.42 -80.83 -9.06
C GLU A 572 0.89 -79.97 -10.24
N SER A 573 1.55 -80.62 -11.20
CA SER A 573 1.67 -80.16 -12.58
C SER A 573 0.28 -80.16 -13.21
N THR A 574 -0.53 -79.15 -12.91
CA THR A 574 -1.83 -78.97 -13.55
C THR A 574 -1.60 -78.47 -14.98
N GLU A 575 -1.43 -79.42 -15.90
CA GLU A 575 -1.74 -79.24 -17.31
C GLU A 575 -3.25 -79.04 -17.42
N VAL A 576 -3.70 -77.78 -17.40
CA VAL A 576 -5.05 -77.46 -17.88
C VAL A 576 -4.99 -77.55 -19.40
N SER A 577 -5.33 -78.74 -19.89
CA SER A 577 -5.74 -78.99 -21.26
C SER A 577 -6.85 -78.00 -21.63
N SER A 578 -6.51 -77.02 -22.46
CA SER A 578 -7.48 -76.30 -23.28
C SER A 578 -7.28 -76.79 -24.70
N ALA A 579 -8.25 -77.55 -25.18
CA ALA A 579 -8.27 -78.13 -26.51
C ALA A 579 -8.47 -77.04 -27.57
N SER A 580 -7.59 -76.99 -28.58
CA SER A 580 -7.91 -77.30 -29.98
C SER A 580 -6.64 -77.33 -30.85
N PRO A 581 -6.61 -78.14 -31.92
CA PRO A 581 -5.38 -78.66 -32.52
C PRO A 581 -5.03 -77.93 -33.83
N THR A 582 -3.77 -77.52 -33.98
CA THR A 582 -3.16 -77.35 -35.32
C THR A 582 -1.66 -77.68 -35.26
N PRO A 583 -1.11 -78.23 -36.35
CA PRO A 583 -0.10 -79.27 -36.28
C PRO A 583 1.35 -78.75 -36.20
N ARG A 584 2.16 -79.52 -35.47
CA ARG A 584 3.63 -79.50 -35.41
C ARG A 584 4.31 -79.29 -36.77
N PRO A 585 5.60 -78.87 -36.72
CA PRO A 585 6.67 -79.63 -37.34
C PRO A 585 7.48 -80.37 -36.26
N ALA A 586 7.61 -81.68 -36.46
CA ALA A 586 8.26 -82.61 -35.56
C ALA A 586 9.79 -82.47 -35.60
N ILE A 587 10.41 -82.37 -34.43
CA ILE A 587 11.81 -82.72 -34.24
C ILE A 587 11.86 -84.22 -33.99
N ALA A 588 12.67 -84.93 -34.77
CA ALA A 588 12.76 -86.38 -34.82
C ALA A 588 13.14 -86.99 -33.46
N THR A 589 12.26 -87.82 -32.90
CA THR A 589 12.59 -88.80 -31.87
C THR A 589 13.15 -90.07 -32.53
N PRO A 590 14.17 -90.73 -31.94
CA PRO A 590 14.67 -91.99 -32.46
C PRO A 590 13.59 -93.07 -32.30
N THR A 591 13.30 -93.77 -33.40
CA THR A 591 12.36 -94.88 -33.47
C THR A 591 12.85 -96.06 -32.63
N ILE A 592 12.03 -96.50 -31.67
CA ILE A 592 12.23 -97.78 -30.98
C ILE A 592 11.73 -98.87 -31.93
N ASP A 593 12.64 -99.73 -32.37
CA ASP A 593 12.37 -100.86 -33.26
C ASP A 593 11.62 -101.96 -32.47
N THR A 594 10.31 -102.12 -32.72
CA THR A 594 9.43 -103.05 -32.00
C THR A 594 9.67 -104.52 -32.34
N ALA A 595 10.66 -104.84 -33.19
CA ALA A 595 11.04 -106.21 -33.55
C ALA A 595 11.95 -106.90 -32.50
N LEU A 596 12.47 -106.17 -31.51
CA LEU A 596 13.40 -106.68 -30.51
C LEU A 596 12.68 -107.03 -29.20
N SER A 597 12.97 -108.20 -28.62
CA SER A 597 12.54 -108.50 -27.24
C SER A 597 13.10 -107.46 -26.28
N LEU A 598 12.37 -107.13 -25.20
CA LEU A 598 12.78 -106.14 -24.20
C LEU A 598 14.23 -106.36 -23.72
N LYS A 599 14.64 -107.62 -23.58
CA LYS A 599 16.00 -108.01 -23.21
C LYS A 599 17.05 -107.57 -24.25
N ALA A 600 16.74 -107.70 -25.54
CA ALA A 600 17.64 -107.29 -26.62
C ALA A 600 17.67 -105.76 -26.81
N ALA A 601 16.53 -105.08 -26.63
CA ALA A 601 16.44 -103.62 -26.70
C ALA A 601 17.23 -102.95 -25.56
N MET A 602 17.10 -103.47 -24.33
CA MET A 602 17.89 -102.98 -23.19
C MET A 602 19.38 -103.26 -23.34
N ALA A 603 19.77 -104.43 -23.88
CA ALA A 603 21.18 -104.73 -24.16
C ALA A 603 21.78 -103.78 -25.21
N HIS A 604 21.01 -103.44 -26.25
CA HIS A 604 21.45 -102.51 -27.28
C HIS A 604 21.63 -101.08 -26.73
N TYR A 605 20.66 -100.59 -25.95
CA TYR A 605 20.75 -99.29 -25.29
C TYR A 605 21.91 -99.25 -24.29
N GLU A 606 22.07 -100.29 -23.47
CA GLU A 606 23.16 -100.39 -22.51
C GLU A 606 24.53 -100.38 -23.20
N LYS A 607 24.69 -101.10 -24.32
CA LYS A 607 25.91 -101.07 -25.13
C LYS A 607 26.20 -99.69 -25.69
N GLN A 608 25.20 -99.01 -26.26
CA GLN A 608 25.37 -97.65 -26.80
C GLN A 608 25.75 -96.65 -25.71
N TYR A 609 25.08 -96.71 -24.56
CA TYR A 609 25.33 -95.83 -23.44
C TYR A 609 26.73 -96.04 -22.83
N LEU A 610 27.15 -97.29 -22.64
CA LEU A 610 28.49 -97.62 -22.14
C LEU A 610 29.57 -97.14 -23.12
N ARG A 611 29.38 -97.34 -24.43
CA ARG A 611 30.34 -96.89 -25.45
C ARG A 611 30.45 -95.37 -25.51
N GLN A 612 29.33 -94.65 -25.47
CA GLN A 612 29.32 -93.19 -25.43
C GLN A 612 30.04 -92.64 -24.20
N MET A 613 29.80 -93.22 -23.03
CA MET A 613 30.48 -92.82 -21.79
C MET A 613 31.98 -93.15 -21.81
N LEU A 614 32.38 -94.27 -22.42
CA LEU A 614 33.78 -94.62 -22.60
C LEU A 614 34.49 -93.66 -23.57
N ASP A 615 33.89 -93.37 -24.74
CA ASP A 615 34.46 -92.46 -25.74
C ASP A 615 34.59 -91.03 -25.20
N THR A 616 33.53 -90.50 -24.56
CA THR A 616 33.51 -89.13 -23.99
C THR A 616 34.56 -88.94 -22.90
N HIS A 617 34.94 -90.01 -22.20
CA HIS A 617 35.94 -89.99 -21.14
C HIS A 617 37.26 -90.69 -21.52
N GLN A 618 37.58 -90.74 -22.82
CA GLN A 618 38.85 -91.25 -23.36
C GLN A 618 39.21 -92.64 -22.82
N TRP A 619 38.21 -93.50 -22.66
CA TRP A 619 38.34 -94.88 -22.20
C TRP A 619 38.97 -95.04 -20.80
N HIS A 620 38.93 -94.01 -19.96
CA HIS A 620 39.36 -94.09 -18.56
C HIS A 620 38.36 -94.91 -17.71
N ARG A 621 38.48 -96.25 -17.79
CA ARG A 621 37.55 -97.23 -17.18
C ARG A 621 37.29 -97.04 -15.68
N ALA A 622 38.28 -96.58 -14.90
CA ALA A 622 38.09 -96.29 -13.47
C ALA A 622 37.12 -95.14 -13.24
N ARG A 623 37.28 -94.06 -14.02
CA ARG A 623 36.49 -92.84 -13.92
C ARG A 623 35.07 -93.09 -14.42
N VAL A 624 34.92 -93.85 -15.51
CA VAL A 624 33.61 -94.25 -16.05
C VAL A 624 32.86 -95.16 -15.07
N ALA A 625 33.53 -96.11 -14.42
CA ALA A 625 32.90 -96.95 -13.39
C ALA A 625 32.36 -96.11 -12.22
N GLY A 626 33.16 -95.15 -11.74
CA GLY A 626 32.73 -94.21 -10.70
C GLY A 626 31.55 -93.33 -11.11
N LEU A 627 31.55 -92.79 -12.33
CA LEU A 627 30.45 -91.97 -12.86
C LEU A 627 29.15 -92.76 -13.05
N LEU A 628 29.26 -94.04 -13.40
CA LEU A 628 28.11 -94.93 -13.56
C LEU A 628 27.65 -95.55 -12.23
N GLY A 629 28.34 -95.27 -11.12
CA GLY A 629 28.00 -95.80 -9.80
C GLY A 629 28.17 -97.32 -9.66
N ILE A 630 29.00 -97.95 -10.51
CA ILE A 630 29.23 -99.40 -10.49
C ILE A 630 30.68 -99.74 -10.18
N ASP A 631 30.91 -100.90 -9.55
CA ASP A 631 32.27 -101.38 -9.31
C ASP A 631 33.01 -101.66 -10.63
N ARG A 632 34.33 -101.45 -10.63
CA ARG A 632 35.20 -101.59 -11.80
C ARG A 632 35.16 -103.00 -12.40
N ARG A 633 34.96 -104.03 -11.57
CA ARG A 633 34.80 -105.43 -12.01
C ARG A 633 33.46 -105.64 -12.73
N THR A 634 32.41 -104.94 -12.31
CA THR A 634 31.08 -104.98 -12.94
C THR A 634 31.08 -104.28 -14.29
N LEU A 635 31.74 -103.12 -14.40
CA LEU A 635 31.93 -102.44 -15.68
C LEU A 635 32.71 -103.33 -16.65
N PHE A 636 33.81 -103.94 -16.21
CA PHE A 636 34.62 -104.83 -17.06
C PHE A 636 33.84 -106.04 -17.58
N ARG A 637 33.01 -106.67 -16.73
CA ARG A 637 32.11 -107.75 -17.14
C ARG A 637 31.12 -107.28 -18.21
N LYS A 638 30.45 -106.14 -17.99
CA LYS A 638 29.48 -105.58 -18.95
C LYS A 638 30.13 -105.17 -20.28
N MET A 639 31.36 -104.64 -20.26
CA MET A 639 32.12 -104.37 -21.49
C MET A 639 32.39 -105.65 -22.27
N LYS A 640 32.81 -106.73 -21.60
CA LYS A 640 33.05 -108.03 -22.22
C LYS A 640 31.79 -108.66 -22.80
N ASP A 641 30.68 -108.61 -22.05
CA ASP A 641 29.38 -109.16 -22.48
C ASP A 641 28.83 -108.45 -23.72
N HIS A 642 29.15 -107.16 -23.89
CA HIS A 642 28.71 -106.33 -25.03
C HIS A 642 29.76 -106.21 -26.15
N GLY A 643 30.95 -106.79 -26.00
CA GLY A 643 32.05 -106.75 -26.97
C GLY A 643 32.67 -105.36 -27.15
N LEU A 644 32.86 -104.62 -26.05
CA LEU A 644 33.45 -103.27 -25.98
C LEU A 644 34.86 -103.26 -25.37
#